data_AF-A0A3B8Q0H2-F1
#
_entry.id   AF-A0A3B8Q0H2-F1
#
_cell.length_a   1.000
_cell.length_b   1.000
_cell.length_c   1.000
_cell.angle_alpha   90.00
_cell.angle_beta   90.00
_cell.angle_gamma   90.00
#
_symmetry.space_group_name_H-M   'P 1'
#
loop_
_entity.id
_entity.type
_entity.pdbx_description
1 polymer ?
#
loop_
_entity_poly.entity_id
_entity_poly.type
_entity_poly.pdbx_seq_one_letter_code
_entity_poly.pdbx_strand_id
1 'polypeptide(L)'
;MGRRARLAWTATLVVFLVAGPRSAANPTETSSSPGEYLITRWQAEDGLPQSTVTSVVQTRDGYLWLGTLNGLARFDGIRFMVLGAHNTPALKSNRILALLEDRAGGLWIGTEGGGVTRWYAGRFTTYTIWEGLAHDTVQCLAEDSRGQVLIGTLGGLSLWHEGQIQSHPGPAGSSAPVRAAVSTPSGRTALLIGEAIYWREGAAWRKDADRVGEDSIEGLYSGPGGQVWAFGGDVLKRWAKDAADKAHVIELPSAAPVGATLETARGDMWVGTRFGVLLRWRVGAWRTILNSQDLGQHPVRCLLEDREGNIWVGTDGGGLARLKSRRLDIVRPHRGTVTETIRSLASAPDGGVWLAAACGGLSFWRGDRVEPFDADGMLKPNVCAGPLLRTRDGCLWIGTSGDGLYRWNGAESRKLGSAEGFSEATILSLFEDREERLWIGTAEAGVFQFHQGRFRHFTTRDGFPARLITAIVQDAGGDLWIGSNGGGLYRYADGKFSLYSRREGWGGDFIRTLHVDGEGALWIGSGGGGLTRMKDGWFHTITTRDGLSDDIVSQILEDDFGNLWVGTNRGICRFNKREFEALASGKSRTVAVVAYGKSDGMESLECTGGLLPAALKTSDGALWFSTVKGAVRVEPGSLLTAGEKAATAQEHSLLAPPIVVIEEVWSDGARLLEAPLSRRESSDDAGNPPAVPRLVVQPGYQNLEIRYTALTFTAPEKARFRYQLE
;
A
#
# COMPACT_ATOMS: atom_id res chain seq x y z
N MET A 1 -10.19 85.61 -42.26
CA MET A 1 -9.97 86.29 -40.96
C MET A 1 -10.35 85.34 -39.83
N GLY A 2 -9.51 85.20 -38.80
CA GLY A 2 -9.84 84.62 -37.48
C GLY A 2 -9.91 83.08 -37.42
N ARG A 3 -8.86 82.35 -37.03
CA ARG A 3 -8.30 82.13 -35.66
C ARG A 3 -8.74 80.77 -35.08
N ARG A 4 -7.82 79.81 -35.22
CA ARG A 4 -7.32 78.81 -34.24
C ARG A 4 -8.26 78.34 -33.12
N ALA A 5 -8.50 77.03 -33.09
CA ALA A 5 -8.52 76.24 -31.85
C ALA A 5 -7.84 74.87 -32.10
N ARG A 6 -7.00 74.48 -31.15
CA ARG A 6 -6.03 73.38 -31.21
C ARG A 6 -6.74 72.03 -31.01
N LEU A 7 -6.56 71.09 -31.94
CA LEU A 7 -6.77 69.66 -31.70
C LEU A 7 -5.48 69.08 -31.12
N ALA A 8 -5.52 68.60 -29.88
CA ALA A 8 -4.52 67.70 -29.33
C ALA A 8 -5.08 66.27 -29.47
N TRP A 9 -4.55 65.50 -30.41
CA TRP A 9 -4.72 64.05 -30.45
C TRP A 9 -3.38 63.43 -30.05
N THR A 10 -3.37 62.78 -28.90
CA THR A 10 -2.30 61.89 -28.48
C THR A 10 -2.27 60.68 -29.41
N ALA A 11 -1.10 60.43 -30.00
CA ALA A 11 -0.83 59.28 -30.85
C ALA A 11 -1.02 57.99 -30.04
N THR A 12 -2.01 57.18 -30.41
CA THR A 12 -2.06 55.77 -30.01
C THR A 12 -1.45 54.97 -31.13
N LEU A 13 -0.28 54.39 -30.85
CA LEU A 13 0.44 53.48 -31.75
C LEU A 13 -0.44 52.22 -31.95
N VAL A 14 -0.98 52.05 -33.14
CA VAL A 14 -1.63 50.78 -33.54
C VAL A 14 -0.51 49.80 -33.88
N VAL A 15 -0.16 48.94 -32.93
CA VAL A 15 0.62 47.73 -33.21
C VAL A 15 -0.36 46.67 -33.74
N PHE A 16 -0.24 46.34 -35.02
CA PHE A 16 -0.82 45.12 -35.57
C PHE A 16 -0.11 43.91 -34.96
N LEU A 17 -0.65 43.36 -33.87
CA LEU A 17 -0.31 42.02 -33.41
C LEU A 17 -1.14 41.03 -34.21
N VAL A 18 -0.51 40.43 -35.22
CA VAL A 18 -1.01 39.23 -35.87
C VAL A 18 -1.11 38.15 -34.79
N ALA A 19 -2.34 37.84 -34.38
CA ALA A 19 -2.64 36.71 -33.52
C ALA A 19 -2.42 35.42 -34.33
N GLY A 20 -1.19 34.91 -34.30
CA GLY A 20 -0.94 33.50 -34.62
C GLY A 20 -1.71 32.60 -33.65
N PRO A 21 -2.13 31.40 -34.06
CA PRO A 21 -2.82 30.48 -33.17
C PRO A 21 -1.94 30.26 -31.94
N ARG A 22 -2.49 30.54 -30.75
CA ARG A 22 -1.91 30.08 -29.49
C ARG A 22 -1.88 28.56 -29.57
N SER A 23 -0.72 28.02 -29.91
CA SER A 23 -0.39 26.65 -29.60
C SER A 23 -0.54 26.53 -28.08
N ALA A 24 -1.63 25.92 -27.64
CA ALA A 24 -1.73 25.40 -26.29
C ALA A 24 -0.55 24.45 -26.16
N ALA A 25 0.44 24.83 -25.35
CA ALA A 25 1.47 23.91 -24.95
C ALA A 25 0.75 22.68 -24.40
N ASN A 26 0.89 21.54 -25.09
CA ASN A 26 0.55 20.25 -24.51
C ASN A 26 1.16 20.22 -23.11
N PRO A 27 0.44 19.80 -22.07
CA PRO A 27 1.10 19.44 -20.84
C PRO A 27 2.07 18.34 -21.21
N THR A 28 3.35 18.71 -21.27
CA THR A 28 4.46 17.79 -21.33
C THR A 28 4.22 16.77 -20.24
N GLU A 29 4.30 15.49 -20.64
CA GLU A 29 4.21 14.34 -19.75
C GLU A 29 4.94 14.66 -18.45
N THR A 30 4.14 14.95 -17.42
CA THR A 30 4.66 15.22 -16.10
C THR A 30 5.14 13.86 -15.62
N SER A 31 6.47 13.72 -15.65
CA SER A 31 7.23 12.63 -15.05
C SER A 31 6.49 12.10 -13.83
N SER A 32 6.03 10.85 -13.92
CA SER A 32 5.23 10.16 -12.93
C SER A 32 5.89 10.21 -11.56
N SER A 33 5.36 11.04 -10.66
CA SER A 33 5.46 10.78 -9.23
C SER A 33 5.03 9.33 -8.99
N PRO A 34 5.73 8.56 -8.14
CA PRO A 34 5.24 7.23 -7.77
C PRO A 34 3.77 7.34 -7.37
N GLY A 35 2.91 6.51 -7.96
CA GLY A 35 1.49 6.54 -7.66
C GLY A 35 1.27 6.37 -6.15
N GLU A 36 0.49 7.27 -5.55
CA GLU A 36 0.10 7.27 -4.13
C GLU A 36 -0.51 5.93 -3.69
N TYR A 37 -1.03 5.16 -4.67
CA TYR A 37 -1.66 3.87 -4.47
C TYR A 37 -0.95 2.76 -5.26
N LEU A 38 -0.97 1.57 -4.70
CA LEU A 38 -0.71 0.30 -5.37
C LEU A 38 -2.03 -0.23 -5.91
N ILE A 39 -2.02 -0.61 -7.18
CA ILE A 39 -3.21 -1.10 -7.89
C ILE A 39 -3.06 -2.61 -8.06
N THR A 40 -4.06 -3.36 -7.61
CA THR A 40 -4.21 -4.78 -7.91
C THR A 40 -5.49 -4.96 -8.72
N ARG A 41 -5.47 -5.78 -9.78
CA ARG A 41 -6.62 -6.02 -10.66
C ARG A 41 -6.93 -7.50 -10.72
N TRP A 42 -8.21 -7.82 -10.82
CA TRP A 42 -8.73 -9.17 -11.02
C TRP A 42 -9.74 -9.16 -12.16
N GLN A 43 -9.56 -10.06 -13.11
CA GLN A 43 -10.44 -10.30 -14.25
C GLN A 43 -11.01 -11.72 -14.22
N ALA A 44 -11.73 -12.11 -15.27
CA ALA A 44 -12.30 -13.45 -15.38
C ALA A 44 -11.25 -14.57 -15.27
N GLU A 45 -10.04 -14.34 -15.79
CA GLU A 45 -8.91 -15.29 -15.69
C GLU A 45 -8.38 -15.47 -14.25
N ASP A 46 -8.64 -14.51 -13.36
CA ASP A 46 -8.26 -14.56 -11.95
C ASP A 46 -9.35 -15.19 -11.05
N GLY A 47 -10.43 -15.71 -11.66
CA GLY A 47 -11.53 -16.38 -10.97
C GLY A 47 -12.78 -15.52 -10.74
N LEU A 48 -12.79 -14.25 -11.17
CA LEU A 48 -14.01 -13.46 -11.20
C LEU A 48 -15.01 -14.09 -12.19
N PRO A 49 -16.34 -14.12 -11.93
CA PRO A 49 -17.30 -14.76 -12.84
C PRO A 49 -17.31 -14.12 -14.24
N GLN A 50 -17.18 -12.79 -14.30
CA GLN A 50 -17.08 -12.01 -15.53
C GLN A 50 -16.52 -10.60 -15.22
N SER A 51 -15.85 -9.98 -16.20
CA SER A 51 -15.09 -8.72 -16.02
C SER A 51 -15.93 -7.43 -15.95
N THR A 52 -17.26 -7.48 -15.93
CA THR A 52 -18.14 -6.33 -15.69
C THR A 52 -18.69 -6.45 -14.28
N VAL A 53 -18.15 -5.63 -13.38
CA VAL A 53 -18.56 -5.57 -11.98
C VAL A 53 -19.59 -4.47 -11.81
N THR A 54 -20.82 -4.84 -11.48
CA THR A 54 -21.97 -3.93 -11.41
C THR A 54 -22.17 -3.32 -10.03
N SER A 55 -21.78 -4.05 -8.98
CA SER A 55 -21.95 -3.61 -7.59
C SER A 55 -20.94 -4.32 -6.69
N VAL A 56 -20.47 -3.63 -5.65
CA VAL A 56 -19.60 -4.21 -4.61
C VAL A 56 -20.13 -3.80 -3.25
N VAL A 57 -20.20 -4.74 -2.31
CA VAL A 57 -20.51 -4.47 -0.90
C VAL A 57 -19.61 -5.31 0.01
N GLN A 58 -19.20 -4.77 1.15
CA GLN A 58 -18.56 -5.55 2.20
C GLN A 58 -19.58 -5.91 3.27
N THR A 59 -19.82 -7.19 3.50
CA THR A 59 -20.79 -7.66 4.50
C THR A 59 -20.21 -7.61 5.91
N ARG A 60 -21.08 -7.68 6.94
CA ARG A 60 -20.63 -7.58 8.33
C ARG A 60 -19.67 -8.66 8.79
N ASP A 61 -19.77 -9.84 8.20
CA ASP A 61 -18.87 -10.96 8.39
C ASP A 61 -17.47 -10.74 7.78
N GLY A 62 -17.29 -9.68 6.98
CA GLY A 62 -16.02 -9.21 6.45
C GLY A 62 -15.78 -9.54 4.98
N TYR A 63 -16.57 -10.41 4.36
CA TYR A 63 -16.41 -10.76 2.94
C TYR A 63 -16.78 -9.60 2.03
N LEU A 64 -16.13 -9.54 0.86
CA LEU A 64 -16.60 -8.73 -0.25
C LEU A 64 -17.56 -9.54 -1.11
N TRP A 65 -18.67 -8.92 -1.50
CA TRP A 65 -19.64 -9.47 -2.43
C TRP A 65 -19.71 -8.61 -3.68
N LEU A 66 -19.70 -9.27 -4.85
CA LEU A 66 -19.56 -8.65 -6.14
C LEU A 66 -20.70 -9.10 -7.06
N GLY A 67 -21.47 -8.13 -7.56
CA GLY A 67 -22.42 -8.36 -8.63
C GLY A 67 -21.67 -8.33 -9.96
N THR A 68 -21.91 -9.32 -10.82
CA THR A 68 -21.41 -9.33 -12.19
C THR A 68 -22.53 -9.63 -13.18
N LEU A 69 -22.26 -9.48 -14.47
CA LEU A 69 -23.22 -9.86 -15.52
C LEU A 69 -23.31 -11.37 -15.76
N ASN A 70 -22.54 -12.20 -15.05
CA ASN A 70 -22.61 -13.65 -15.16
C ASN A 70 -22.33 -14.37 -13.82
N GLY A 71 -22.93 -13.89 -12.74
CA GLY A 71 -22.91 -14.51 -11.42
C GLY A 71 -22.69 -13.51 -10.30
N LEU A 72 -22.97 -13.96 -9.09
CA LEU A 72 -22.57 -13.33 -7.84
C LEU A 72 -21.23 -13.92 -7.41
N ALA A 73 -20.30 -13.11 -6.92
CA ALA A 73 -19.07 -13.63 -6.32
C ALA A 73 -18.92 -13.17 -4.87
N ARG A 74 -18.50 -14.10 -4.01
CA ARG A 74 -18.01 -13.81 -2.66
C ARG A 74 -16.49 -13.90 -2.66
N PHE A 75 -15.80 -12.91 -2.10
CA PHE A 75 -14.35 -12.78 -2.15
C PHE A 75 -13.77 -12.61 -0.74
N ASP A 76 -12.77 -13.43 -0.41
CA ASP A 76 -12.12 -13.49 0.90
C ASP A 76 -10.77 -12.73 0.97
N GLY A 77 -10.34 -12.14 -0.15
CA GLY A 77 -9.05 -11.48 -0.30
C GLY A 77 -8.06 -12.29 -1.16
N ILE A 78 -8.30 -13.58 -1.34
CA ILE A 78 -7.46 -14.50 -2.14
C ILE A 78 -8.26 -15.21 -3.23
N ARG A 79 -9.48 -15.67 -2.92
CA ARG A 79 -10.29 -16.54 -3.78
C ARG A 79 -11.69 -15.99 -3.97
N PHE A 80 -12.20 -16.12 -5.20
CA PHE A 80 -13.59 -15.89 -5.53
C PHE A 80 -14.39 -17.19 -5.43
N MET A 81 -15.46 -17.18 -4.65
CA MET A 81 -16.51 -18.20 -4.67
C MET A 81 -17.64 -17.71 -5.56
N VAL A 82 -17.85 -18.37 -6.71
CA VAL A 82 -18.86 -17.99 -7.70
C VAL A 82 -20.19 -18.69 -7.43
N LEU A 83 -21.25 -17.90 -7.35
CA LEU A 83 -22.62 -18.32 -7.10
C LEU A 83 -23.49 -17.91 -8.30
N GLY A 84 -24.24 -18.86 -8.86
CA GLY A 84 -25.10 -18.67 -10.02
C GLY A 84 -26.28 -19.63 -10.00
N ALA A 85 -27.21 -19.47 -10.94
CA ALA A 85 -28.43 -20.28 -11.03
C ALA A 85 -28.18 -21.79 -11.08
N HIS A 86 -27.03 -22.23 -11.61
CA HIS A 86 -26.66 -23.64 -11.72
C HIS A 86 -26.24 -24.29 -10.39
N ASN A 87 -25.68 -23.53 -9.44
CA ASN A 87 -25.20 -24.04 -8.14
C ASN A 87 -25.95 -23.45 -6.94
N THR A 88 -26.76 -22.42 -7.17
CA THR A 88 -27.59 -21.73 -6.18
C THR A 88 -29.01 -21.61 -6.75
N PRO A 89 -29.84 -22.67 -6.68
CA PRO A 89 -31.13 -22.71 -7.39
C PRO A 89 -32.12 -21.58 -7.06
N ALA A 90 -32.00 -20.97 -5.87
CA ALA A 90 -32.79 -19.81 -5.50
C ALA A 90 -32.43 -18.56 -6.32
N LEU A 91 -31.18 -18.42 -6.77
CA LEU A 91 -30.74 -17.29 -7.59
C LEU A 91 -31.22 -17.49 -9.03
N LYS A 92 -32.39 -16.92 -9.35
CA LYS A 92 -33.09 -17.16 -10.64
C LYS A 92 -32.43 -16.50 -11.87
N SER A 93 -31.43 -15.64 -11.67
CA SER A 93 -30.69 -14.96 -12.75
C SER A 93 -29.23 -14.74 -12.36
N ASN A 94 -28.32 -14.92 -13.32
CA ASN A 94 -26.89 -14.65 -13.14
C ASN A 94 -26.53 -13.17 -13.35
N ARG A 95 -27.46 -12.34 -13.86
CA ARG A 95 -27.20 -10.94 -14.18
C ARG A 95 -27.50 -10.10 -12.95
N ILE A 96 -26.49 -9.84 -12.14
CA ILE A 96 -26.61 -9.12 -10.88
C ILE A 96 -26.47 -7.63 -11.16
N LEU A 97 -27.42 -6.82 -10.69
CA LEU A 97 -27.46 -5.38 -10.96
C LEU A 97 -27.20 -4.54 -9.71
N ALA A 98 -27.61 -5.00 -8.53
CA ALA A 98 -27.47 -4.27 -7.28
C ALA A 98 -27.24 -5.22 -6.10
N LEU A 99 -26.42 -4.79 -5.14
CA LEU A 99 -26.22 -5.45 -3.86
C LEU A 99 -26.46 -4.47 -2.71
N LEU A 100 -26.99 -4.99 -1.60
CA LEU A 100 -27.17 -4.24 -0.35
C LEU A 100 -27.10 -5.21 0.83
N GLU A 101 -26.31 -4.90 1.86
CA GLU A 101 -26.47 -5.54 3.17
C GLU A 101 -27.42 -4.71 4.03
N ASP A 102 -28.54 -5.31 4.48
CA ASP A 102 -29.48 -4.68 5.40
C ASP A 102 -28.93 -4.64 6.85
N ARG A 103 -29.54 -3.84 7.75
CA ARG A 103 -29.14 -3.74 9.16
C ARG A 103 -29.27 -5.03 9.94
N ALA A 104 -30.15 -5.94 9.50
CA ALA A 104 -30.31 -7.25 10.10
C ALA A 104 -29.18 -8.24 9.71
N GLY A 105 -28.35 -7.90 8.70
CA GLY A 105 -27.27 -8.74 8.19
C GLY A 105 -27.67 -9.62 7.00
N GLY A 106 -28.80 -9.34 6.35
CA GLY A 106 -29.22 -9.96 5.11
C GLY A 106 -28.60 -9.29 3.90
N LEU A 107 -28.00 -10.08 3.02
CA LEU A 107 -27.51 -9.60 1.72
C LEU A 107 -28.64 -9.70 0.69
N TRP A 108 -29.06 -8.56 0.17
CA TRP A 108 -30.02 -8.42 -0.91
C TRP A 108 -29.30 -8.33 -2.26
N ILE A 109 -29.82 -9.07 -3.23
CA ILE A 109 -29.25 -9.30 -4.55
C ILE A 109 -30.34 -8.99 -5.58
N GLY A 110 -30.24 -7.81 -6.20
CA GLY A 110 -31.11 -7.40 -7.29
C GLY A 110 -30.60 -7.96 -8.61
N THR A 111 -31.50 -8.58 -9.39
CA THR A 111 -31.14 -9.23 -10.65
C THR A 111 -31.91 -8.65 -11.84
N GLU A 112 -31.39 -8.88 -13.04
CA GLU A 112 -32.11 -8.66 -14.28
C GLU A 112 -33.00 -9.88 -14.59
N GLY A 113 -34.32 -9.69 -14.51
CA GLY A 113 -35.34 -10.69 -14.86
C GLY A 113 -35.57 -11.83 -13.86
N GLY A 114 -34.76 -11.95 -12.80
CA GLY A 114 -34.88 -13.01 -11.77
C GLY A 114 -35.54 -12.56 -10.47
N GLY A 115 -35.96 -11.31 -10.37
CA GLY A 115 -36.46 -10.69 -9.13
C GLY A 115 -35.34 -10.29 -8.18
N VAL A 116 -35.67 -10.23 -6.88
CA VAL A 116 -34.73 -9.93 -5.80
C VAL A 116 -34.50 -11.18 -4.96
N THR A 117 -33.24 -11.51 -4.69
CA THR A 117 -32.84 -12.64 -3.83
C THR A 117 -32.24 -12.10 -2.54
N ARG A 118 -32.63 -12.66 -1.39
CA ARG A 118 -32.04 -12.37 -0.07
C ARG A 118 -31.26 -13.57 0.43
N TRP A 119 -29.99 -13.39 0.76
CA TRP A 119 -29.19 -14.32 1.53
C TRP A 119 -29.19 -13.91 3.00
N TYR A 120 -29.71 -14.77 3.87
CA TYR A 120 -29.76 -14.53 5.31
C TYR A 120 -29.62 -15.85 6.05
N ALA A 121 -28.73 -15.88 7.05
CA ALA A 121 -28.47 -17.08 7.87
C ALA A 121 -28.24 -18.36 7.03
N GLY A 122 -27.40 -18.26 5.99
CA GLY A 122 -27.06 -19.40 5.12
C GLY A 122 -28.11 -19.76 4.06
N ARG A 123 -29.28 -19.11 4.04
CA ARG A 123 -30.38 -19.43 3.12
C ARG A 123 -30.62 -18.33 2.09
N PHE A 124 -30.75 -18.72 0.84
CA PHE A 124 -31.24 -17.85 -0.24
C PHE A 124 -32.76 -17.95 -0.37
N THR A 125 -33.44 -16.80 -0.45
CA THR A 125 -34.90 -16.69 -0.66
C THR A 125 -35.17 -15.64 -1.73
N THR A 126 -36.02 -15.95 -2.71
CA THR A 126 -36.23 -15.10 -3.88
C THR A 126 -37.67 -14.65 -3.99
N TYR A 127 -37.84 -13.37 -4.31
CA TYR A 127 -39.13 -12.72 -4.50
C TYR A 127 -39.20 -12.17 -5.93
N THR A 128 -40.26 -12.52 -6.63
CA THR A 128 -40.60 -12.10 -7.99
C THR A 128 -41.99 -11.45 -7.98
N ILE A 129 -42.54 -11.12 -9.14
CA ILE A 129 -43.91 -10.59 -9.27
C ILE A 129 -44.97 -11.49 -8.61
N TRP A 130 -44.71 -12.79 -8.48
CA TRP A 130 -45.62 -13.75 -7.87
C TRP A 130 -45.67 -13.62 -6.34
N GLU A 131 -44.60 -13.12 -5.73
CA GLU A 131 -44.53 -12.84 -4.30
C GLU A 131 -44.91 -11.39 -3.96
N GLY A 132 -45.22 -10.54 -4.94
CA GLY A 132 -45.68 -9.16 -4.74
C GLY A 132 -44.69 -8.07 -5.18
N LEU A 133 -43.59 -8.43 -5.84
CA LEU A 133 -42.64 -7.48 -6.43
C LEU A 133 -43.31 -6.72 -7.60
N ALA A 134 -43.00 -5.44 -7.78
CA ALA A 134 -43.55 -4.63 -8.87
C ALA A 134 -43.05 -5.08 -10.26
N HIS A 135 -41.81 -5.57 -10.37
CA HIS A 135 -41.23 -6.11 -11.60
C HIS A 135 -39.98 -6.95 -11.29
N ASP A 136 -39.72 -8.00 -12.07
CA ASP A 136 -38.60 -8.94 -11.87
C ASP A 136 -37.20 -8.39 -12.23
N THR A 137 -37.11 -7.11 -12.61
CA THR A 137 -35.84 -6.46 -12.93
C THR A 137 -35.60 -5.38 -11.90
N VAL A 138 -34.62 -5.64 -11.03
CA VAL A 138 -34.32 -4.83 -9.86
C VAL A 138 -33.09 -3.99 -10.16
N GLN A 139 -33.24 -2.67 -10.21
CA GLN A 139 -32.19 -1.74 -10.63
C GLN A 139 -31.40 -1.18 -9.44
N CYS A 140 -32.05 -0.99 -8.30
CA CYS A 140 -31.43 -0.43 -7.11
C CYS A 140 -32.07 -0.95 -5.83
N LEU A 141 -31.30 -0.88 -4.74
CA LEU A 141 -31.69 -1.33 -3.41
C LEU A 141 -31.23 -0.28 -2.39
N ALA A 142 -32.06 0.01 -1.40
CA ALA A 142 -31.69 0.83 -0.25
C ALA A 142 -32.46 0.37 1.00
N GLU A 143 -31.96 0.68 2.19
CA GLU A 143 -32.69 0.45 3.44
C GLU A 143 -32.93 1.79 4.14
N ASP A 144 -34.17 2.06 4.55
CA ASP A 144 -34.49 3.27 5.29
C ASP A 144 -34.16 3.18 6.78
N SER A 145 -34.35 4.28 7.51
CA SER A 145 -34.17 4.32 8.97
C SER A 145 -35.18 3.47 9.76
N ARG A 146 -36.26 3.00 9.13
CA ARG A 146 -37.29 2.15 9.73
C ARG A 146 -37.01 0.66 9.50
N GLY A 147 -35.92 0.30 8.82
CA GLY A 147 -35.59 -1.07 8.46
C GLY A 147 -36.42 -1.64 7.32
N GLN A 148 -37.08 -0.79 6.52
CA GLN A 148 -37.73 -1.21 5.28
C GLN A 148 -36.69 -1.22 4.16
N VAL A 149 -36.69 -2.28 3.36
CA VAL A 149 -35.84 -2.37 2.18
C VAL A 149 -36.64 -1.85 0.98
N LEU A 150 -36.16 -0.76 0.40
CA LEU A 150 -36.68 -0.14 -0.82
C LEU A 150 -36.07 -0.84 -2.02
N ILE A 151 -36.93 -1.35 -2.88
CA ILE A 151 -36.57 -2.18 -4.03
C ILE A 151 -37.04 -1.45 -5.27
N GLY A 152 -36.11 -0.78 -5.95
CA GLY A 152 -36.40 -0.05 -7.18
C GLY A 152 -36.37 -0.99 -8.37
N THR A 153 -37.48 -1.05 -9.11
CA THR A 153 -37.66 -1.95 -10.25
C THR A 153 -38.02 -1.18 -11.52
N LEU A 154 -37.98 -1.85 -12.67
CA LEU A 154 -38.49 -1.28 -13.93
C LEU A 154 -39.99 -0.94 -13.89
N GLY A 155 -40.76 -1.61 -13.03
CA GLY A 155 -42.20 -1.38 -12.86
C GLY A 155 -42.57 -0.45 -11.69
N GLY A 156 -41.59 0.23 -11.09
CA GLY A 156 -41.79 1.11 -9.95
C GLY A 156 -41.14 0.61 -8.65
N LEU A 157 -41.62 1.12 -7.53
CA LEU A 157 -41.08 0.83 -6.19
C LEU A 157 -41.76 -0.38 -5.57
N SER A 158 -41.00 -1.26 -4.93
CA SER A 158 -41.51 -2.24 -3.96
C SER A 158 -40.85 -2.02 -2.61
N LEU A 159 -41.55 -2.40 -1.55
CA LEU A 159 -41.04 -2.36 -0.19
C LEU A 159 -41.02 -3.77 0.38
N TRP A 160 -39.94 -4.11 1.06
CA TRP A 160 -39.89 -5.27 1.93
C TRP A 160 -39.86 -4.85 3.39
N HIS A 161 -40.70 -5.50 4.21
CA HIS A 161 -40.74 -5.33 5.65
C HIS A 161 -41.25 -6.62 6.31
N GLU A 162 -40.58 -7.07 7.37
CA GLU A 162 -41.00 -8.24 8.17
C GLU A 162 -41.31 -9.51 7.34
N GLY A 163 -40.52 -9.77 6.30
CA GLY A 163 -40.66 -10.99 5.48
C GLY A 163 -41.66 -10.88 4.33
N GLN A 164 -42.38 -9.77 4.20
CA GLN A 164 -43.33 -9.55 3.10
C GLN A 164 -42.79 -8.51 2.13
N ILE A 165 -42.98 -8.76 0.82
CA ILE A 165 -42.72 -7.79 -0.22
C ILE A 165 -44.04 -7.30 -0.80
N GLN A 166 -44.16 -6.00 -1.03
CA GLN A 166 -45.37 -5.41 -1.60
C GLN A 166 -44.99 -4.31 -2.59
N SER A 167 -45.69 -4.26 -3.72
CA SER A 167 -45.59 -3.14 -4.65
C SER A 167 -46.12 -1.87 -3.96
N HIS A 168 -45.37 -0.78 -4.09
CA HIS A 168 -45.74 0.51 -3.56
C HIS A 168 -46.12 1.42 -4.73
N PRO A 169 -47.20 2.21 -4.65
CA PRO A 169 -47.61 3.10 -5.73
C PRO A 169 -46.60 4.23 -6.07
N GLY A 170 -45.41 4.21 -5.46
CA GLY A 170 -44.38 5.24 -5.62
C GLY A 170 -44.84 6.67 -5.29
N PRO A 171 -43.97 7.67 -5.53
CA PRO A 171 -44.37 9.07 -5.62
C PRO A 171 -45.43 9.28 -6.71
N ALA A 172 -46.54 9.96 -6.37
CA ALA A 172 -47.63 10.34 -7.28
C ALA A 172 -48.32 9.19 -8.05
N GLY A 173 -48.26 7.94 -7.58
CA GLY A 173 -48.88 6.81 -8.27
C GLY A 173 -48.08 6.30 -9.48
N SER A 174 -46.80 6.69 -9.61
CA SER A 174 -45.97 6.39 -10.77
C SER A 174 -45.53 4.92 -10.80
N SER A 175 -45.77 4.25 -11.92
CA SER A 175 -45.18 2.95 -12.27
C SER A 175 -43.88 3.08 -13.07
N ALA A 176 -43.30 4.28 -13.14
CA ALA A 176 -42.07 4.52 -13.88
C ALA A 176 -40.85 3.87 -13.20
N PRO A 177 -39.79 3.53 -13.95
CA PRO A 177 -38.60 2.90 -13.41
C PRO A 177 -37.96 3.71 -12.27
N VAL A 178 -37.67 3.03 -11.17
CA VAL A 178 -36.90 3.59 -10.05
C VAL A 178 -35.42 3.27 -10.29
N ARG A 179 -34.68 4.27 -10.80
CA ARG A 179 -33.28 4.09 -11.27
C ARG A 179 -32.26 4.07 -10.15
N ALA A 180 -32.51 4.81 -9.07
CA ALA A 180 -31.66 4.85 -7.90
C ALA A 180 -32.48 5.10 -6.63
N ALA A 181 -32.02 4.56 -5.52
CA ALA A 181 -32.59 4.77 -4.20
C ALA A 181 -31.44 4.94 -3.20
N VAL A 182 -31.60 5.85 -2.25
CA VAL A 182 -30.59 6.10 -1.22
C VAL A 182 -31.25 6.46 0.10
N SER A 183 -30.64 6.02 1.20
CA SER A 183 -30.99 6.49 2.53
C SER A 183 -29.74 6.91 3.29
N THR A 184 -29.79 8.07 3.94
CA THR A 184 -28.70 8.58 4.78
C THR A 184 -28.73 7.91 6.15
N PRO A 185 -27.60 7.94 6.90
CA PRO A 185 -27.58 7.54 8.31
C PRO A 185 -28.54 8.35 9.20
N SER A 186 -28.83 9.62 8.85
CA SER A 186 -29.83 10.45 9.53
C SER A 186 -31.28 10.06 9.21
N GLY A 187 -31.50 9.08 8.33
CA GLY A 187 -32.82 8.58 7.97
C GLY A 187 -33.53 9.37 6.88
N ARG A 188 -32.81 10.20 6.11
CA ARG A 188 -33.35 10.84 4.90
C ARG A 188 -33.32 9.84 3.76
N THR A 189 -34.41 9.70 3.04
CA THR A 189 -34.51 8.78 1.90
C THR A 189 -34.88 9.54 0.64
N ALA A 190 -34.21 9.24 -0.47
CA ALA A 190 -34.50 9.80 -1.78
C ALA A 190 -34.57 8.71 -2.86
N LEU A 191 -35.40 8.95 -3.87
CA LEU A 191 -35.55 8.11 -5.06
C LEU A 191 -35.30 8.94 -6.32
N LEU A 192 -34.68 8.31 -7.31
CA LEU A 192 -34.60 8.82 -8.67
C LEU A 192 -35.59 8.04 -9.54
N ILE A 193 -36.61 8.73 -10.05
CA ILE A 193 -37.65 8.16 -10.93
C ILE A 193 -37.64 8.94 -12.24
N GLY A 194 -37.33 8.26 -13.33
CA GLY A 194 -36.98 8.93 -14.59
C GLY A 194 -35.74 9.82 -14.39
N GLU A 195 -35.95 11.13 -14.43
CA GLU A 195 -34.91 12.16 -14.21
C GLU A 195 -35.20 13.02 -12.97
N ALA A 196 -36.27 12.72 -12.24
CA ALA A 196 -36.70 13.51 -11.09
C ALA A 196 -36.31 12.84 -9.77
N ILE A 197 -35.81 13.66 -8.84
CA ILE A 197 -35.54 13.26 -7.46
C ILE A 197 -36.81 13.46 -6.63
N TYR A 198 -37.12 12.48 -5.80
CA TYR A 198 -38.21 12.51 -4.83
C TYR A 198 -37.68 12.25 -3.43
N TRP A 199 -38.02 13.13 -2.49
CA TRP A 199 -37.67 13.03 -1.08
C TRP A 199 -38.81 12.41 -0.28
N ARG A 200 -38.47 11.53 0.66
CA ARG A 200 -39.46 10.94 1.56
C ARG A 200 -39.81 11.91 2.69
N GLU A 201 -41.10 12.16 2.88
CA GLU A 201 -41.67 13.01 3.93
C GLU A 201 -42.75 12.24 4.68
N GLY A 202 -42.39 11.62 5.81
CA GLY A 202 -43.29 10.74 6.54
C GLY A 202 -43.65 9.49 5.72
N ALA A 203 -44.90 9.40 5.28
CA ALA A 203 -45.38 8.35 4.36
C ALA A 203 -45.52 8.86 2.91
N ALA A 204 -45.38 10.16 2.67
CA ALA A 204 -45.51 10.78 1.37
C ALA A 204 -44.15 10.97 0.68
N TRP A 205 -44.20 11.35 -0.59
CA TRP A 205 -43.05 11.68 -1.40
C TRP A 205 -43.22 13.07 -2.00
N ARG A 206 -42.24 13.94 -1.78
CA ARG A 206 -42.19 15.28 -2.36
C ARG A 206 -41.18 15.30 -3.50
N LYS A 207 -41.60 15.80 -4.67
CA LYS A 207 -40.69 16.04 -5.79
C LYS A 207 -39.71 17.17 -5.43
N ASP A 208 -38.44 16.99 -5.73
CA ASP A 208 -37.44 18.06 -5.59
C ASP A 208 -37.82 19.26 -6.49
N ALA A 209 -37.67 20.46 -5.95
CA ALA A 209 -38.06 21.70 -6.63
C ALA A 209 -36.98 22.21 -7.59
N ASP A 210 -35.72 21.86 -7.35
CA ASP A 210 -34.63 22.21 -8.24
C ASP A 210 -34.73 21.35 -9.50
N ARG A 211 -34.87 22.00 -10.66
CA ARG A 211 -34.59 21.33 -11.92
C ARG A 211 -33.15 20.85 -11.87
N VAL A 212 -32.96 19.56 -12.08
CA VAL A 212 -31.63 18.99 -12.01
C VAL A 212 -30.87 19.24 -13.32
N GLY A 213 -30.50 20.49 -13.58
CA GLY A 213 -29.68 20.89 -14.74
C GLY A 213 -30.33 20.62 -16.10
N GLU A 214 -29.52 20.79 -17.16
CA GLU A 214 -29.85 20.31 -18.52
C GLU A 214 -29.42 18.85 -18.74
N ASP A 215 -28.48 18.35 -17.91
CA ASP A 215 -27.97 16.98 -18.01
C ASP A 215 -28.81 15.97 -17.22
N SER A 216 -29.04 14.80 -17.83
CA SER A 216 -29.79 13.69 -17.24
C SER A 216 -29.07 13.12 -16.01
N ILE A 217 -29.76 13.07 -14.87
CA ILE A 217 -29.24 12.40 -13.66
C ILE A 217 -29.18 10.90 -13.90
N GLU A 218 -28.04 10.31 -13.58
CA GLU A 218 -27.81 8.89 -13.78
C GLU A 218 -27.83 8.08 -12.49
N GLY A 219 -27.52 8.70 -11.35
CA GLY A 219 -27.54 8.01 -10.06
C GLY A 219 -27.59 8.91 -8.83
N LEU A 220 -27.83 8.25 -7.69
CA LEU A 220 -27.83 8.82 -6.36
C LEU A 220 -26.86 8.05 -5.46
N TYR A 221 -26.22 8.75 -4.53
CA TYR A 221 -25.29 8.15 -3.56
C TYR A 221 -25.38 8.86 -2.20
N SER A 222 -25.15 8.12 -1.12
CA SER A 222 -24.96 8.69 0.22
C SER A 222 -23.90 7.88 0.95
N GLY A 223 -22.97 8.60 1.58
CA GLY A 223 -21.89 8.03 2.37
C GLY A 223 -21.96 8.39 3.85
N PRO A 224 -20.87 8.12 4.59
CA PRO A 224 -20.80 8.32 6.05
C PRO A 224 -21.05 9.76 6.51
N GLY A 225 -20.78 10.77 5.66
CA GLY A 225 -21.05 12.18 5.98
C GLY A 225 -22.53 12.53 6.04
N GLY A 226 -23.42 11.63 5.63
CA GLY A 226 -24.88 11.79 5.65
C GLY A 226 -25.41 12.80 4.64
N GLN A 227 -24.58 13.18 3.68
CA GLN A 227 -24.97 13.98 2.52
C GLN A 227 -25.60 13.08 1.46
N VAL A 228 -26.43 13.67 0.61
CA VAL A 228 -26.93 13.00 -0.60
C VAL A 228 -26.29 13.64 -1.81
N TRP A 229 -25.84 12.79 -2.71
CA TRP A 229 -25.15 13.15 -3.93
C TRP A 229 -25.99 12.66 -5.11
N ALA A 230 -26.14 13.51 -6.13
CA ALA A 230 -26.64 13.12 -7.42
C ALA A 230 -25.55 13.38 -8.46
N PHE A 231 -25.47 12.52 -9.47
CA PHE A 231 -24.49 12.64 -10.53
C PHE A 231 -25.12 12.34 -11.89
N GLY A 232 -24.65 13.05 -12.91
CA GLY A 232 -25.08 12.94 -14.30
C GLY A 232 -24.24 13.87 -15.16
N GLY A 233 -23.90 13.45 -16.38
CA GLY A 233 -22.90 14.15 -17.18
C GLY A 233 -21.59 14.33 -16.39
N ASP A 234 -20.97 15.49 -16.48
CA ASP A 234 -19.75 15.88 -15.76
C ASP A 234 -20.03 16.68 -14.47
N VAL A 235 -21.25 16.60 -13.95
CA VAL A 235 -21.71 17.40 -12.81
C VAL A 235 -22.02 16.52 -11.60
N LEU A 236 -21.60 17.00 -10.42
CA LEU A 236 -22.08 16.51 -9.14
C LEU A 236 -23.00 17.53 -8.48
N LYS A 237 -24.10 17.06 -7.90
CA LYS A 237 -24.94 17.86 -7.02
C LYS A 237 -24.95 17.28 -5.62
N ARG A 238 -24.87 18.16 -4.63
CA ARG A 238 -24.76 17.82 -3.22
C ARG A 238 -25.83 18.52 -2.39
N TRP A 239 -26.60 17.73 -1.64
CA TRP A 239 -27.51 18.22 -0.62
C TRP A 239 -26.87 18.04 0.76
N ALA A 240 -26.96 19.07 1.59
CA ALA A 240 -26.45 19.03 2.95
C ALA A 240 -27.24 18.03 3.81
N LYS A 241 -26.60 17.54 4.87
CA LYS A 241 -27.19 16.56 5.81
C LYS A 241 -28.56 16.99 6.34
N ASP A 242 -28.75 18.30 6.58
CA ASP A 242 -29.93 18.86 7.23
C ASP A 242 -30.78 19.81 6.35
N ALA A 243 -30.39 20.05 5.09
CA ALA A 243 -31.18 20.89 4.16
C ALA A 243 -31.53 20.13 2.88
N ALA A 244 -32.81 20.08 2.52
CA ALA A 244 -33.29 19.46 1.27
C ALA A 244 -33.65 20.51 0.20
N ASP A 245 -33.50 21.80 0.52
CA ASP A 245 -34.14 22.86 -0.27
C ASP A 245 -33.21 23.45 -1.34
N LYS A 246 -31.90 23.18 -1.28
CA LYS A 246 -30.96 23.65 -2.30
C LYS A 246 -29.76 22.73 -2.45
N ALA A 247 -29.50 22.29 -3.68
CA ALA A 247 -28.27 21.59 -4.03
C ALA A 247 -27.11 22.56 -4.27
N HIS A 248 -25.91 22.15 -3.88
CA HIS A 248 -24.66 22.74 -4.35
C HIS A 248 -24.17 21.97 -5.57
N VAL A 249 -23.97 22.67 -6.68
CA VAL A 249 -23.37 22.12 -7.90
C VAL A 249 -21.86 22.15 -7.76
N ILE A 250 -21.21 21.05 -8.08
CA ILE A 250 -19.76 20.89 -8.09
C ILE A 250 -19.37 20.40 -9.47
N GLU A 251 -18.63 21.23 -10.19
CA GLU A 251 -18.07 20.90 -11.50
C GLU A 251 -16.82 20.03 -11.33
N LEU A 252 -16.71 19.02 -12.18
CA LEU A 252 -15.54 18.16 -12.22
C LEU A 252 -14.46 18.79 -13.12
N PRO A 253 -13.17 18.56 -12.82
CA PRO A 253 -12.08 19.04 -13.68
C PRO A 253 -12.04 18.32 -15.04
N SER A 254 -12.80 17.23 -15.20
CA SER A 254 -12.89 16.45 -16.42
C SER A 254 -14.32 16.52 -16.94
N ALA A 255 -14.51 16.88 -18.21
CA ALA A 255 -15.80 16.84 -18.90
C ALA A 255 -16.31 15.40 -19.18
N ALA A 256 -15.75 14.41 -18.49
CA ALA A 256 -16.10 13.00 -18.67
C ALA A 256 -17.32 12.65 -17.81
N PRO A 257 -18.29 11.90 -18.36
CA PRO A 257 -19.46 11.51 -17.59
C PRO A 257 -19.10 10.71 -16.33
N VAL A 258 -19.78 11.01 -15.22
CA VAL A 258 -19.62 10.29 -13.95
C VAL A 258 -20.21 8.89 -14.07
N GLY A 259 -19.43 7.89 -13.67
CA GLY A 259 -19.87 6.49 -13.60
C GLY A 259 -20.23 6.07 -12.17
N ALA A 260 -19.46 6.52 -11.18
CA ALA A 260 -19.71 6.22 -9.77
C ALA A 260 -19.09 7.27 -8.84
N THR A 261 -19.63 7.38 -7.63
CA THR A 261 -19.11 8.25 -6.57
C THR A 261 -18.97 7.50 -5.26
N LEU A 262 -18.06 7.96 -4.40
CA LEU A 262 -17.81 7.39 -3.07
C LEU A 262 -17.30 8.49 -2.13
N GLU A 263 -17.97 8.66 -1.00
CA GLU A 263 -17.48 9.46 0.12
C GLU A 263 -16.82 8.53 1.13
N THR A 264 -15.54 8.74 1.42
CA THR A 264 -14.80 7.91 2.39
C THR A 264 -15.10 8.31 3.82
N ALA A 265 -14.77 7.44 4.78
CA ALA A 265 -14.85 7.72 6.22
C ALA A 265 -14.02 8.95 6.64
N ARG A 266 -13.00 9.33 5.85
CA ARG A 266 -12.18 10.53 6.06
C ARG A 266 -12.79 11.80 5.46
N GLY A 267 -13.93 11.69 4.77
CA GLY A 267 -14.60 12.81 4.10
C GLY A 267 -14.02 13.18 2.73
N ASP A 268 -13.17 12.32 2.15
CA ASP A 268 -12.73 12.52 0.77
C ASP A 268 -13.85 12.11 -0.18
N MET A 269 -14.05 12.86 -1.27
CA MET A 269 -14.97 12.46 -2.33
C MET A 269 -14.19 11.85 -3.49
N TRP A 270 -14.58 10.66 -3.92
CA TRP A 270 -14.03 9.95 -5.06
C TRP A 270 -15.05 9.88 -6.19
N VAL A 271 -14.56 10.04 -7.41
CA VAL A 271 -15.38 10.02 -8.63
C VAL A 271 -14.69 9.16 -9.66
N GLY A 272 -15.35 8.08 -10.06
CA GLY A 272 -14.96 7.28 -11.21
C GLY A 272 -15.75 7.73 -12.43
N THR A 273 -15.07 7.94 -13.55
CA THR A 273 -15.71 8.38 -14.80
C THR A 273 -15.99 7.21 -15.74
N ARG A 274 -16.86 7.44 -16.73
CA ARG A 274 -17.16 6.49 -17.81
C ARG A 274 -16.01 6.29 -18.80
N PHE A 275 -14.90 7.03 -18.65
CA PHE A 275 -13.68 6.84 -19.43
C PHE A 275 -12.54 6.20 -18.62
N GLY A 276 -12.84 5.67 -17.43
CA GLY A 276 -11.85 4.98 -16.59
C GLY A 276 -10.89 5.90 -15.85
N VAL A 277 -11.24 7.18 -15.68
CA VAL A 277 -10.46 8.12 -14.85
C VAL A 277 -11.00 8.09 -13.42
N LEU A 278 -10.11 8.12 -12.43
CA LEU A 278 -10.47 8.18 -11.03
C LEU A 278 -9.95 9.48 -10.40
N LEU A 279 -10.86 10.31 -9.92
CA LEU A 279 -10.58 11.59 -9.29
C LEU A 279 -10.85 11.50 -7.79
N ARG A 280 -10.05 12.23 -7.00
CA ARG A 280 -10.28 12.44 -5.57
C ARG A 280 -10.32 13.94 -5.27
N TRP A 281 -11.36 14.36 -4.57
CA TRP A 281 -11.45 15.68 -3.95
C TRP A 281 -11.10 15.59 -2.47
N ARG A 282 -10.12 16.39 -2.05
CA ARG A 282 -9.67 16.50 -0.67
C ARG A 282 -9.27 17.95 -0.41
N VAL A 283 -9.73 18.54 0.70
CA VAL A 283 -9.36 19.91 1.14
C VAL A 283 -9.54 20.94 0.00
N GLY A 284 -10.68 20.89 -0.69
CA GLY A 284 -11.03 21.88 -1.71
C GLY A 284 -10.41 21.66 -3.09
N ALA A 285 -9.52 20.68 -3.27
CA ALA A 285 -8.84 20.44 -4.54
C ALA A 285 -9.12 19.04 -5.10
N TRP A 286 -9.33 18.98 -6.42
CA TRP A 286 -9.39 17.72 -7.17
C TRP A 286 -7.98 17.27 -7.57
N ARG A 287 -7.75 15.96 -7.51
CA ARG A 287 -6.54 15.32 -8.02
C ARG A 287 -6.92 14.07 -8.82
N THR A 288 -6.33 13.92 -10.00
CA THR A 288 -6.40 12.66 -10.74
C THR A 288 -5.53 11.64 -10.03
N ILE A 289 -6.15 10.55 -9.58
CA ILE A 289 -5.46 9.45 -8.92
C ILE A 289 -5.08 8.39 -9.95
N LEU A 290 -6.02 8.02 -10.82
CA LEU A 290 -5.80 7.12 -11.95
C LEU A 290 -6.22 7.78 -13.26
N ASN A 291 -5.40 7.62 -14.29
CA ASN A 291 -5.76 7.96 -15.66
C ASN A 291 -6.49 6.78 -16.33
N SER A 292 -7.01 6.99 -17.54
CA SER A 292 -7.79 5.97 -18.24
C SER A 292 -7.01 4.68 -18.51
N GLN A 293 -5.70 4.75 -18.77
CA GLN A 293 -4.88 3.56 -19.07
C GLN A 293 -4.66 2.68 -17.82
N ASP A 294 -4.63 3.27 -16.63
CA ASP A 294 -4.44 2.54 -15.37
C ASP A 294 -5.59 1.54 -15.09
N LEU A 295 -6.77 1.80 -15.64
CA LEU A 295 -7.94 0.92 -15.60
C LEU A 295 -8.27 0.30 -16.97
N GLY A 296 -7.34 0.30 -17.93
CA GLY A 296 -7.54 -0.30 -19.25
C GLY A 296 -8.59 0.42 -20.11
N GLN A 297 -8.85 1.70 -19.83
CA GLN A 297 -9.87 2.54 -20.46
C GLN A 297 -11.31 2.05 -20.23
N HIS A 298 -11.51 1.19 -19.22
CA HIS A 298 -12.83 0.66 -18.89
C HIS A 298 -13.63 1.66 -18.03
N PRO A 299 -14.91 1.90 -18.32
CA PRO A 299 -15.80 2.73 -17.51
C PRO A 299 -15.83 2.27 -16.04
N VAL A 300 -15.74 3.20 -15.10
CA VAL A 300 -15.98 2.90 -13.68
C VAL A 300 -17.47 2.80 -13.43
N ARG A 301 -17.93 1.70 -12.81
CA ARG A 301 -19.36 1.42 -12.56
C ARG A 301 -19.74 1.50 -11.09
N CYS A 302 -18.83 1.13 -10.20
CA CYS A 302 -19.07 1.18 -8.75
C CYS A 302 -17.76 1.39 -7.98
N LEU A 303 -17.90 1.96 -6.79
CA LEU A 303 -16.82 2.26 -5.87
C LEU A 303 -17.20 1.81 -4.46
N LEU A 304 -16.24 1.33 -3.69
CA LEU A 304 -16.42 0.95 -2.28
C LEU A 304 -15.15 1.25 -1.50
N GLU A 305 -15.27 1.84 -0.30
CA GLU A 305 -14.20 1.82 0.70
C GLU A 305 -14.40 0.61 1.60
N ASP A 306 -13.38 -0.25 1.73
CA ASP A 306 -13.43 -1.35 2.70
C ASP A 306 -13.06 -0.89 4.11
N ARG A 307 -13.29 -1.76 5.10
CA ARG A 307 -12.97 -1.50 6.52
C ARG A 307 -11.50 -1.20 6.82
N GLU A 308 -10.60 -1.54 5.91
CA GLU A 308 -9.17 -1.29 6.04
C GLU A 308 -8.73 0.00 5.32
N GLY A 309 -9.68 0.69 4.67
CA GLY A 309 -9.46 1.93 3.94
C GLY A 309 -8.95 1.75 2.51
N ASN A 310 -9.02 0.55 1.94
CA ASN A 310 -8.73 0.36 0.52
C ASN A 310 -9.94 0.78 -0.33
N ILE A 311 -9.67 1.34 -1.51
CA ILE A 311 -10.71 1.72 -2.46
C ILE A 311 -10.83 0.63 -3.52
N TRP A 312 -12.02 0.05 -3.62
CA TRP A 312 -12.40 -0.93 -4.63
C TRP A 312 -13.13 -0.26 -5.78
N VAL A 313 -12.79 -0.65 -7.00
CA VAL A 313 -13.31 -0.09 -8.24
C VAL A 313 -13.83 -1.23 -9.11
N GLY A 314 -15.13 -1.29 -9.29
CA GLY A 314 -15.74 -2.18 -10.28
C GLY A 314 -15.84 -1.47 -11.62
N THR A 315 -15.41 -2.12 -12.70
CA THR A 315 -15.38 -1.54 -14.05
C THR A 315 -16.29 -2.28 -15.02
N ASP A 316 -16.53 -1.67 -16.18
CA ASP A 316 -17.19 -2.33 -17.31
C ASP A 316 -16.18 -3.01 -18.25
N GLY A 317 -15.98 -4.31 -18.05
CA GLY A 317 -15.10 -5.14 -18.88
C GLY A 317 -13.65 -5.24 -18.38
N GLY A 318 -13.20 -4.36 -17.48
CA GLY A 318 -11.85 -4.37 -16.89
C GLY A 318 -11.72 -5.13 -15.56
N GLY A 319 -12.82 -5.70 -15.07
CA GLY A 319 -12.89 -6.44 -13.82
C GLY A 319 -12.95 -5.56 -12.57
N LEU A 320 -12.33 -6.06 -11.51
CA LEU A 320 -12.24 -5.42 -10.20
C LEU A 320 -10.83 -4.89 -9.99
N ALA A 321 -10.70 -3.65 -9.53
CA ALA A 321 -9.43 -3.09 -9.09
C ALA A 321 -9.48 -2.69 -7.61
N ARG A 322 -8.36 -2.86 -6.90
CA ARG A 322 -8.14 -2.38 -5.54
C ARG A 322 -7.01 -1.36 -5.54
N LEU A 323 -7.26 -0.20 -4.95
CA LEU A 323 -6.26 0.82 -4.65
C LEU A 323 -5.94 0.75 -3.16
N LYS A 324 -4.69 0.39 -2.86
CA LYS A 324 -4.13 0.37 -1.51
C LYS A 324 -3.10 1.48 -1.38
N SER A 325 -3.12 2.26 -0.29
CA SER A 325 -2.09 3.29 -0.07
C SER A 325 -0.68 2.68 -0.06
N ARG A 326 0.21 3.28 -0.86
CA ARG A 326 1.63 2.92 -0.88
C ARG A 326 2.27 3.28 0.45
N ARG A 327 3.08 2.37 1.01
CA ARG A 327 3.82 2.59 2.27
C ARG A 327 5.29 2.86 2.02
N LEU A 328 5.84 2.31 0.94
CA LEU A 328 7.25 2.43 0.57
C LEU A 328 7.38 2.99 -0.85
N ASP A 329 8.29 3.94 -1.02
CA ASP A 329 8.61 4.52 -2.33
C ASP A 329 9.80 3.79 -2.96
N ILE A 330 9.79 3.67 -4.29
CA ILE A 330 10.93 3.15 -5.05
C ILE A 330 11.50 4.24 -5.92
N VAL A 331 12.80 4.43 -5.79
CA VAL A 331 13.60 5.34 -6.57
C VAL A 331 14.44 4.53 -7.56
N ARG A 332 14.30 4.84 -8.85
CA ARG A 332 14.92 4.09 -9.95
C ARG A 332 15.82 4.98 -10.78
N PRO A 333 17.10 4.64 -10.96
CA PRO A 333 17.85 5.14 -12.09
C PRO A 333 17.25 4.55 -13.37
N HIS A 334 16.77 5.39 -14.28
CA HIS A 334 16.40 4.95 -15.63
C HIS A 334 17.61 5.08 -16.55
N ARG A 335 18.16 3.95 -17.01
CA ARG A 335 19.00 3.87 -18.21
C ARG A 335 18.41 2.82 -19.15
N GLY A 336 17.65 3.27 -20.15
CA GLY A 336 16.99 2.36 -21.10
C GLY A 336 15.86 1.52 -20.46
N THR A 337 15.73 0.26 -20.87
CA THR A 337 14.60 -0.63 -20.53
C THR A 337 14.84 -1.53 -19.30
N VAL A 338 16.00 -1.43 -18.64
CA VAL A 338 16.39 -2.36 -17.56
C VAL A 338 16.55 -1.62 -16.23
N THR A 339 15.85 -2.09 -15.21
CA THR A 339 16.04 -1.63 -13.82
C THR A 339 17.37 -2.14 -13.28
N GLU A 340 18.23 -1.23 -12.78
CA GLU A 340 19.55 -1.60 -12.28
C GLU A 340 19.54 -1.97 -10.79
N THR A 341 20.42 -2.90 -10.41
CA THR A 341 20.70 -3.25 -9.02
C THR A 341 21.49 -2.13 -8.35
N ILE A 342 20.96 -1.57 -7.28
CA ILE A 342 21.67 -0.58 -6.47
C ILE A 342 22.54 -1.32 -5.46
N ARG A 343 23.84 -1.00 -5.44
CA ARG A 343 24.83 -1.67 -4.60
C ARG A 343 25.21 -0.85 -3.37
N SER A 344 25.20 0.48 -3.51
CA SER A 344 25.61 1.38 -2.44
C SER A 344 24.95 2.74 -2.59
N LEU A 345 24.85 3.44 -1.47
CA LEU A 345 24.18 4.72 -1.33
C LEU A 345 25.08 5.67 -0.55
N ALA A 346 25.09 6.96 -0.90
CA ALA A 346 25.70 8.00 -0.08
C ALA A 346 24.86 9.28 -0.08
N SER A 347 24.80 9.96 1.08
CA SER A 347 24.11 11.25 1.19
C SER A 347 24.84 12.32 0.38
N ALA A 348 24.10 13.28 -0.15
CA ALA A 348 24.64 14.46 -0.79
C ALA A 348 24.48 15.72 0.09
N PRO A 349 25.28 16.78 -0.14
CA PRO A 349 25.25 17.99 0.70
C PRO A 349 23.91 18.75 0.70
N ASP A 350 23.14 18.61 -0.37
CA ASP A 350 21.88 19.31 -0.63
C ASP A 350 20.64 18.49 -0.22
N GLY A 351 20.83 17.40 0.52
CA GLY A 351 19.77 16.46 0.89
C GLY A 351 19.45 15.42 -0.19
N GLY A 352 20.15 15.44 -1.33
CA GLY A 352 20.06 14.38 -2.35
C GLY A 352 20.74 13.07 -1.94
N VAL A 353 20.66 12.07 -2.81
CA VAL A 353 21.26 10.74 -2.60
C VAL A 353 22.00 10.28 -3.86
N TRP A 354 23.26 9.89 -3.67
CA TRP A 354 24.07 9.18 -4.66
C TRP A 354 23.71 7.70 -4.69
N LEU A 355 23.52 7.16 -5.89
CA LEU A 355 23.14 5.78 -6.16
C LEU A 355 24.22 5.11 -7.00
N ALA A 356 24.91 4.10 -6.46
CA ALA A 356 25.81 3.24 -7.24
C ALA A 356 25.05 2.05 -7.82
N ALA A 357 24.94 2.01 -9.14
CA ALA A 357 24.38 0.89 -9.86
C ALA A 357 25.44 -0.17 -10.16
N ALA A 358 25.03 -1.43 -10.26
CA ALA A 358 25.87 -2.56 -10.65
C ALA A 358 26.44 -2.37 -12.07
N CYS A 359 27.64 -1.81 -12.17
CA CYS A 359 28.34 -1.53 -13.43
C CYS A 359 27.60 -0.56 -14.40
N GLY A 360 26.49 0.06 -13.95
CA GLY A 360 25.73 1.09 -14.68
C GLY A 360 26.23 2.53 -14.44
N GLY A 361 27.24 2.69 -13.57
CA GLY A 361 27.78 3.99 -13.17
C GLY A 361 27.07 4.56 -11.93
N LEU A 362 27.17 5.89 -11.78
CA LEU A 362 26.55 6.62 -10.68
C LEU A 362 25.32 7.37 -11.17
N SER A 363 24.34 7.49 -10.28
CA SER A 363 23.15 8.32 -10.48
C SER A 363 22.91 9.18 -9.25
N PHE A 364 22.17 10.25 -9.45
CA PHE A 364 21.87 11.23 -8.44
C PHE A 364 20.37 11.40 -8.30
N TRP A 365 19.86 11.29 -7.08
CA TRP A 365 18.47 11.57 -6.75
C TRP A 365 18.34 12.93 -6.07
N ARG A 366 17.42 13.76 -6.56
CA ARG A 366 17.03 15.05 -5.95
C ARG A 366 15.54 15.32 -6.19
N GLY A 367 14.80 15.59 -5.12
CA GLY A 367 13.35 15.80 -5.19
C GLY A 367 12.65 14.51 -5.60
N ASP A 368 12.12 14.44 -6.82
CA ASP A 368 11.50 13.22 -7.37
C ASP A 368 12.20 12.69 -8.62
N ARG A 369 13.38 13.23 -8.96
CA ARG A 369 14.11 12.87 -10.17
C ARG A 369 15.37 12.09 -9.84
N VAL A 370 15.64 11.09 -10.67
CA VAL A 370 16.92 10.39 -10.71
C VAL A 370 17.56 10.66 -12.04
N GLU A 371 18.76 11.20 -12.01
CA GLU A 371 19.52 11.52 -13.22
C GLU A 371 20.83 10.73 -13.22
N PRO A 372 21.24 10.15 -14.36
CA PRO A 372 22.58 9.62 -14.50
C PRO A 372 23.58 10.72 -14.15
N PHE A 373 24.56 10.39 -13.32
CA PHE A 373 25.61 11.33 -12.96
C PHE A 373 26.95 10.85 -13.50
N ASP A 374 27.45 11.61 -14.46
CA ASP A 374 28.79 11.49 -14.98
C ASP A 374 29.38 12.90 -15.02
N ALA A 375 30.00 13.32 -13.91
CA ALA A 375 30.83 14.51 -13.94
C ALA A 375 32.12 14.10 -14.66
N ASP A 376 32.32 14.60 -15.89
CA ASP A 376 33.48 14.35 -16.77
C ASP A 376 34.72 13.78 -16.02
N GLY A 377 34.83 12.45 -15.94
CA GLY A 377 35.98 11.76 -15.35
C GLY A 377 35.91 11.43 -13.85
N MET A 378 34.74 11.47 -13.21
CA MET A 378 34.61 11.06 -11.80
C MET A 378 34.98 9.58 -11.61
N LEU A 379 34.58 8.73 -12.54
CA LEU A 379 35.06 7.35 -12.71
C LEU A 379 35.54 7.17 -14.15
N LYS A 380 36.50 6.26 -14.36
CA LYS A 380 36.87 5.87 -15.72
C LYS A 380 35.74 5.07 -16.37
N PRO A 381 35.61 5.12 -17.72
CA PRO A 381 34.67 4.26 -18.44
C PRO A 381 34.86 2.78 -18.08
N ASN A 382 33.75 2.04 -17.95
CA ASN A 382 33.69 0.61 -17.60
C ASN A 382 34.15 0.24 -16.18
N VAL A 383 34.46 1.21 -15.31
CA VAL A 383 34.75 0.93 -13.91
C VAL A 383 33.45 0.77 -13.13
N CYS A 384 33.26 -0.40 -12.51
CA CYS A 384 32.10 -0.64 -11.66
C CYS A 384 32.31 0.01 -10.27
N ALA A 385 31.46 0.97 -9.94
CA ALA A 385 31.35 1.50 -8.58
C ALA A 385 30.93 0.39 -7.59
N GLY A 386 31.60 0.37 -6.45
CA GLY A 386 31.31 -0.47 -5.29
C GLY A 386 30.70 0.36 -4.16
N PRO A 387 31.30 0.40 -2.96
CA PRO A 387 30.79 1.21 -1.86
C PRO A 387 31.02 2.72 -2.08
N LEU A 388 30.05 3.53 -1.66
CA LEU A 388 30.08 4.98 -1.65
C LEU A 388 30.10 5.49 -0.21
N LEU A 389 31.00 6.40 0.12
CA LEU A 389 31.04 7.04 1.42
C LEU A 389 31.26 8.54 1.28
N ARG A 390 30.34 9.35 1.81
CA ARG A 390 30.60 10.78 2.00
C ARG A 390 31.27 10.98 3.35
N THR A 391 32.48 11.53 3.34
CA THR A 391 33.26 11.81 4.55
C THR A 391 32.96 13.20 5.13
N ARG A 392 33.36 13.45 6.37
CA ARG A 392 33.11 14.73 7.08
C ARG A 392 33.74 15.94 6.38
N ASP A 393 34.83 15.75 5.64
CA ASP A 393 35.46 16.76 4.78
C ASP A 393 34.62 17.12 3.53
N GLY A 394 33.45 16.48 3.35
CA GLY A 394 32.52 16.72 2.26
C GLY A 394 32.82 15.93 0.99
N CYS A 395 33.93 15.19 0.94
CA CYS A 395 34.31 14.41 -0.24
C CYS A 395 33.50 13.12 -0.37
N LEU A 396 33.25 12.72 -1.60
CA LEU A 396 32.70 11.41 -1.94
C LEU A 396 33.83 10.45 -2.25
N TRP A 397 33.89 9.35 -1.50
CA TRP A 397 34.78 8.24 -1.72
C TRP A 397 34.04 7.11 -2.41
N ILE A 398 34.65 6.57 -3.47
CA ILE A 398 34.07 5.55 -4.33
C ILE A 398 35.03 4.38 -4.41
N GLY A 399 34.67 3.28 -3.78
CA GLY A 399 35.36 2.02 -3.95
C GLY A 399 35.05 1.40 -5.31
N THR A 400 35.97 0.62 -5.86
CA THR A 400 35.80 -0.02 -7.16
C THR A 400 36.07 -1.52 -7.09
N SER A 401 35.62 -2.24 -8.13
CA SER A 401 35.95 -3.66 -8.34
C SER A 401 37.30 -3.79 -9.05
N GLY A 402 38.38 -3.50 -8.32
CA GLY A 402 39.75 -3.75 -8.80
C GLY A 402 40.41 -2.62 -9.58
N ASP A 403 39.90 -1.38 -9.54
CA ASP A 403 40.56 -0.20 -10.12
C ASP A 403 40.99 0.81 -9.05
N GLY A 404 41.08 0.39 -7.79
CA GLY A 404 41.48 1.23 -6.66
C GLY A 404 40.35 2.06 -6.06
N LEU A 405 40.71 3.14 -5.37
CA LEU A 405 39.81 4.01 -4.62
C LEU A 405 39.77 5.39 -5.25
N TYR A 406 38.59 5.92 -5.48
CA TYR A 406 38.40 7.27 -6.03
C TYR A 406 37.94 8.23 -4.95
N ARG A 407 38.48 9.44 -4.95
CA ARG A 407 38.05 10.56 -4.10
C ARG A 407 37.61 11.72 -4.98
N TRP A 408 36.38 12.18 -4.78
CA TRP A 408 35.81 13.33 -5.48
C TRP A 408 35.45 14.43 -4.49
N ASN A 409 35.89 15.66 -4.75
CA ASN A 409 35.72 16.81 -3.83
C ASN A 409 34.61 17.79 -4.25
N GLY A 410 33.80 17.45 -5.27
CA GLY A 410 32.82 18.36 -5.87
C GLY A 410 33.25 18.95 -7.21
N ALA A 411 34.56 18.96 -7.50
CA ALA A 411 35.12 19.54 -8.74
C ALA A 411 36.08 18.57 -9.44
N GLU A 412 36.95 17.92 -8.68
CA GLU A 412 38.01 17.06 -9.19
C GLU A 412 37.90 15.65 -8.61
N SER A 413 38.24 14.66 -9.44
CA SER A 413 38.36 13.26 -9.04
C SER A 413 39.81 12.81 -9.06
N ARG A 414 40.23 12.11 -8.01
CA ARG A 414 41.57 11.52 -7.88
C ARG A 414 41.46 10.02 -7.63
N LYS A 415 42.09 9.20 -8.48
CA LYS A 415 42.33 7.77 -8.23
C LYS A 415 43.51 7.62 -7.26
N LEU A 416 43.35 6.73 -6.29
CA LEU A 416 44.36 6.24 -5.36
C LEU A 416 44.46 4.72 -5.55
N GLY A 417 45.66 4.20 -5.78
CA GLY A 417 45.87 2.78 -6.08
C GLY A 417 47.29 2.32 -5.76
N SER A 418 47.83 1.46 -6.62
CA SER A 418 49.14 0.83 -6.41
C SER A 418 50.28 1.84 -6.23
N ALA A 419 50.20 2.99 -6.90
CA ALA A 419 51.20 4.06 -6.78
C ALA A 419 51.28 4.66 -5.37
N GLU A 420 50.18 4.61 -4.61
CA GLU A 420 50.08 5.11 -3.24
C GLU A 420 50.20 3.99 -2.19
N GLY A 421 50.47 2.75 -2.59
CA GLY A 421 50.60 1.60 -1.69
C GLY A 421 49.27 0.90 -1.37
N PHE A 422 48.22 1.13 -2.18
CA PHE A 422 46.94 0.43 -2.09
C PHE A 422 46.86 -0.65 -3.15
N SER A 423 46.58 -1.90 -2.76
CA SER A 423 46.37 -2.98 -3.74
C SER A 423 45.08 -2.74 -4.53
N GLU A 424 45.07 -3.04 -5.82
CA GLU A 424 43.85 -3.04 -6.67
C GLU A 424 42.90 -4.22 -6.35
N ALA A 425 42.69 -4.49 -5.05
CA ALA A 425 41.73 -5.44 -4.53
C ALA A 425 40.30 -4.90 -4.69
N THR A 426 39.30 -5.80 -4.68
CA THR A 426 37.90 -5.39 -4.70
C THR A 426 37.54 -4.75 -3.37
N ILE A 427 37.07 -3.50 -3.40
CA ILE A 427 36.67 -2.77 -2.20
C ILE A 427 35.23 -3.14 -1.84
N LEU A 428 35.05 -3.68 -0.63
CA LEU A 428 33.77 -4.17 -0.12
C LEU A 428 33.14 -3.22 0.91
N SER A 429 33.92 -2.52 1.72
CA SER A 429 33.37 -1.59 2.70
C SER A 429 34.23 -0.36 2.89
N LEU A 430 33.58 0.78 3.09
CA LEU A 430 34.22 2.05 3.47
C LEU A 430 33.62 2.55 4.78
N PHE A 431 34.47 3.03 5.69
CA PHE A 431 34.05 3.61 6.96
C PHE A 431 35.02 4.72 7.39
N GLU A 432 34.51 5.83 7.91
CA GLU A 432 35.32 6.91 8.48
C GLU A 432 35.21 6.89 10.01
N ASP A 433 36.35 6.72 10.70
CA ASP A 433 36.39 6.79 12.17
C ASP A 433 36.30 8.23 12.69
N ARG A 434 36.18 8.41 14.00
CA ARG A 434 36.10 9.74 14.65
C ARG A 434 37.38 10.55 14.51
N GLU A 435 38.51 9.91 14.23
CA GLU A 435 39.82 10.52 13.99
C GLU A 435 40.07 10.86 12.50
N GLU A 436 39.02 10.87 11.67
CA GLU A 436 39.09 11.17 10.22
C GLU A 436 40.03 10.22 9.46
N ARG A 437 40.10 8.96 9.89
CA ARG A 437 40.79 7.90 9.17
C ARG A 437 39.78 7.09 8.38
N LEU A 438 40.10 6.86 7.11
CA LEU A 438 39.28 6.05 6.23
C LEU A 438 39.71 4.59 6.34
N TRP A 439 38.82 3.74 6.81
CA TRP A 439 38.97 2.30 6.87
C TRP A 439 38.33 1.65 5.66
N ILE A 440 39.09 0.75 5.03
CA ILE A 440 38.77 0.15 3.73
C ILE A 440 38.83 -1.37 3.89
N GLY A 441 37.67 -2.00 3.82
CA GLY A 441 37.54 -3.45 3.78
C GLY A 441 37.63 -3.95 2.34
N THR A 442 38.46 -4.97 2.12
CA THR A 442 38.69 -5.54 0.78
C THR A 442 38.32 -7.03 0.74
N ALA A 443 38.07 -7.53 -0.48
CA ALA A 443 37.75 -8.94 -0.68
C ALA A 443 38.99 -9.84 -0.44
N GLU A 444 40.13 -9.50 -1.02
CA GLU A 444 41.30 -10.38 -1.06
C GLU A 444 42.38 -10.01 -0.04
N ALA A 445 42.52 -8.71 0.26
CA ALA A 445 43.69 -8.15 0.93
C ALA A 445 43.47 -7.79 2.41
N GLY A 446 42.28 -8.03 2.98
CA GLY A 446 42.00 -7.66 4.37
C GLY A 446 41.63 -6.17 4.51
N VAL A 447 42.24 -5.47 5.46
CA VAL A 447 41.89 -4.08 5.81
C VAL A 447 43.01 -3.11 5.51
N PHE A 448 42.67 -1.98 4.90
CA PHE A 448 43.54 -0.81 4.80
C PHE A 448 42.99 0.33 5.63
N GLN A 449 43.89 1.15 6.16
CA GLN A 449 43.59 2.45 6.75
C GLN A 449 44.29 3.53 5.92
N PHE A 450 43.56 4.57 5.55
CA PHE A 450 44.09 5.74 4.88
C PHE A 450 43.95 6.97 5.80
N HIS A 451 45.06 7.65 6.03
CA HIS A 451 45.10 8.88 6.80
C HIS A 451 46.23 9.78 6.33
N GLN A 452 45.96 11.08 6.14
CA GLN A 452 46.95 12.08 5.73
C GLN A 452 47.79 11.67 4.50
N GLY A 453 47.16 11.06 3.49
CA GLY A 453 47.83 10.68 2.25
C GLY A 453 48.62 9.36 2.31
N ARG A 454 48.54 8.60 3.40
CA ARG A 454 49.28 7.34 3.58
C ARG A 454 48.34 6.18 3.84
N PHE A 455 48.66 5.04 3.23
CA PHE A 455 48.01 3.77 3.50
C PHE A 455 48.79 2.94 4.53
N ARG A 456 48.07 2.34 5.48
CA ARG A 456 48.53 1.25 6.33
C ARG A 456 47.73 -0.01 6.00
N HIS A 457 48.43 -1.11 5.76
CA HIS A 457 47.83 -2.40 5.44
C HIS A 457 47.88 -3.32 6.67
N PHE A 458 46.75 -3.89 7.06
CA PHE A 458 46.65 -4.86 8.15
C PHE A 458 46.52 -6.28 7.59
N THR A 459 47.41 -7.17 8.04
CA THR A 459 47.55 -8.53 7.51
C THR A 459 47.61 -9.57 8.63
N THR A 460 47.86 -10.83 8.26
CA THR A 460 48.15 -11.91 9.22
C THR A 460 49.29 -11.57 10.17
N ARG A 461 50.26 -10.75 9.74
CA ARG A 461 51.39 -10.30 10.58
C ARG A 461 50.95 -9.39 11.71
N ASP A 462 49.84 -8.67 11.54
CA ASP A 462 49.25 -7.78 12.53
C ASP A 462 48.22 -8.51 13.43
N GLY A 463 48.10 -9.83 13.30
CA GLY A 463 47.08 -10.63 14.01
C GLY A 463 45.71 -10.63 13.32
N PHE A 464 45.64 -10.23 12.05
CA PHE A 464 44.38 -10.15 11.29
C PHE A 464 44.41 -11.05 10.05
N PRO A 465 43.98 -12.32 10.16
CA PRO A 465 44.00 -13.27 9.04
C PRO A 465 42.77 -13.18 8.13
N ALA A 466 41.76 -12.40 8.49
CA ALA A 466 40.48 -12.38 7.81
C ALA A 466 40.57 -11.75 6.41
N ARG A 467 39.71 -12.28 5.52
CA ARG A 467 39.45 -11.79 4.17
C ARG A 467 37.96 -11.53 4.01
N LEU A 468 37.54 -10.98 2.86
CA LEU A 468 36.14 -10.65 2.59
C LEU A 468 35.57 -9.74 3.67
N ILE A 469 36.20 -8.57 3.85
CA ILE A 469 35.82 -7.63 4.90
C ILE A 469 34.58 -6.85 4.45
N THR A 470 33.44 -7.18 5.03
CA THR A 470 32.12 -6.73 4.56
C THR A 470 31.59 -5.53 5.32
N ALA A 471 32.03 -5.32 6.56
CA ALA A 471 31.51 -4.28 7.44
C ALA A 471 32.57 -3.77 8.41
N ILE A 472 32.57 -2.47 8.65
CA ILE A 472 33.43 -1.79 9.63
C ILE A 472 32.57 -0.73 10.32
N VAL A 473 32.55 -0.72 11.65
CA VAL A 473 31.88 0.31 12.46
C VAL A 473 32.74 0.65 13.69
N GLN A 474 32.57 1.85 14.24
CA GLN A 474 33.21 2.27 15.48
C GLN A 474 32.16 2.39 16.59
N ASP A 475 32.46 1.85 17.77
CA ASP A 475 31.60 2.01 18.93
C ASP A 475 31.84 3.34 19.69
N ALA A 476 31.07 3.54 20.76
CA ALA A 476 31.17 4.75 21.56
C ALA A 476 32.52 4.91 22.29
N GLY A 477 33.19 3.79 22.61
CA GLY A 477 34.49 3.74 23.25
C GLY A 477 35.67 4.01 22.30
N GLY A 478 35.41 3.99 20.98
CA GLY A 478 36.42 4.22 19.95
C GLY A 478 36.95 2.92 19.32
N ASP A 479 36.50 1.76 19.78
CA ASP A 479 36.92 0.49 19.22
C ASP A 479 36.25 0.23 17.88
N LEU A 480 36.98 -0.42 16.98
CA LEU A 480 36.45 -0.81 15.68
C LEU A 480 35.98 -2.25 15.69
N TRP A 481 34.78 -2.46 15.19
CA TRP A 481 34.19 -3.76 14.96
C TRP A 481 34.21 -4.05 13.46
N ILE A 482 34.85 -5.16 13.09
CA ILE A 482 35.15 -5.52 11.71
C ILE A 482 34.53 -6.89 11.41
N GLY A 483 33.55 -6.89 10.53
CA GLY A 483 32.85 -8.08 10.05
C GLY A 483 33.54 -8.66 8.83
N SER A 484 33.62 -9.99 8.80
CA SER A 484 34.10 -10.73 7.62
C SER A 484 33.08 -11.76 7.16
N ASN A 485 33.09 -12.06 5.87
CA ASN A 485 32.26 -13.12 5.31
C ASN A 485 32.94 -14.49 5.54
N GLY A 486 32.69 -15.09 6.71
CA GLY A 486 33.16 -16.43 7.07
C GLY A 486 34.36 -16.46 8.02
N GLY A 487 35.00 -15.33 8.29
CA GLY A 487 36.11 -15.21 9.25
C GLY A 487 35.69 -14.75 10.66
N GLY A 488 34.39 -14.49 10.89
CA GLY A 488 33.86 -13.98 12.15
C GLY A 488 33.91 -12.46 12.31
N LEU A 489 33.75 -12.00 13.55
CA LEU A 489 33.79 -10.60 13.95
C LEU A 489 35.10 -10.31 14.68
N TYR A 490 35.76 -9.22 14.32
CA TYR A 490 36.98 -8.78 14.99
C TYR A 490 36.74 -7.46 15.70
N ARG A 491 37.29 -7.34 16.91
CA ARG A 491 37.42 -6.05 17.61
C ARG A 491 38.85 -5.57 17.47
N TYR A 492 39.04 -4.34 17.03
CA TYR A 492 40.33 -3.66 17.02
C TYR A 492 40.32 -2.57 18.09
N ALA A 493 41.13 -2.79 19.13
CA ALA A 493 41.27 -1.94 20.30
C ALA A 493 42.76 -1.86 20.68
N ASP A 494 43.25 -0.68 21.06
CA ASP A 494 44.64 -0.48 21.49
C ASP A 494 45.71 -1.06 20.54
N GLY A 495 45.44 -1.00 19.23
CA GLY A 495 46.35 -1.51 18.20
C GLY A 495 46.35 -3.03 18.01
N LYS A 496 45.41 -3.76 18.64
CA LYS A 496 45.33 -5.23 18.61
C LYS A 496 43.98 -5.73 18.12
N PHE A 497 44.00 -6.82 17.36
CA PHE A 497 42.78 -7.52 16.94
C PHE A 497 42.43 -8.66 17.89
N SER A 498 41.15 -8.77 18.24
CA SER A 498 40.57 -9.90 18.98
C SER A 498 39.42 -10.51 18.17
N LEU A 499 39.45 -11.82 17.97
CA LEU A 499 38.40 -12.56 17.24
C LEU A 499 37.28 -12.96 18.19
N TYR A 500 36.06 -12.74 17.73
CA TYR A 500 34.83 -13.31 18.25
C TYR A 500 34.26 -14.24 17.17
N SER A 501 34.01 -15.49 17.52
CA SER A 501 33.50 -16.52 16.61
C SER A 501 32.13 -17.06 17.03
N ARG A 502 31.63 -18.08 16.32
CA ARG A 502 30.44 -18.85 16.76
C ARG A 502 30.57 -19.50 18.14
N ARG A 503 31.78 -19.74 18.65
CA ARG A 503 31.99 -20.37 19.98
C ARG A 503 31.51 -19.49 21.13
N GLU A 504 31.28 -18.21 20.87
CA GLU A 504 30.83 -17.19 21.80
C GLU A 504 29.29 -17.03 21.81
N GLY A 505 28.55 -17.83 21.02
CA GLY A 505 27.11 -18.04 21.19
C GLY A 505 26.16 -17.34 20.21
N TRP A 506 26.62 -16.82 19.06
CA TRP A 506 25.76 -16.17 18.06
C TRP A 506 25.52 -16.96 16.76
N GLY A 507 24.59 -16.46 15.93
CA GLY A 507 23.99 -17.18 14.79
C GLY A 507 24.86 -17.48 13.55
N GLY A 508 26.06 -16.90 13.37
CA GLY A 508 26.90 -17.24 12.21
C GLY A 508 28.19 -16.43 12.03
N ASP A 509 29.18 -17.02 11.33
CA ASP A 509 30.48 -16.37 11.04
C ASP A 509 30.47 -15.55 9.73
N PHE A 510 29.36 -15.58 8.99
CA PHE A 510 29.16 -14.84 7.75
C PHE A 510 28.57 -13.47 8.06
N ILE A 511 29.39 -12.54 8.54
CA ILE A 511 28.94 -11.19 8.86
C ILE A 511 28.72 -10.42 7.56
N ARG A 512 27.54 -9.81 7.40
CA ARG A 512 27.17 -9.03 6.22
C ARG A 512 26.98 -7.56 6.52
N THR A 513 26.61 -7.21 7.74
CA THR A 513 26.46 -5.82 8.18
C THR A 513 26.61 -5.69 9.69
N LEU A 514 27.02 -4.50 10.11
CA LEU A 514 27.20 -4.11 11.50
C LEU A 514 26.57 -2.73 11.71
N HIS A 515 25.99 -2.52 12.89
CA HIS A 515 25.46 -1.22 13.31
C HIS A 515 25.64 -1.06 14.82
N VAL A 516 26.17 0.09 15.25
CA VAL A 516 26.20 0.44 16.67
C VAL A 516 25.07 1.44 16.92
N ASP A 517 24.17 1.10 17.84
CA ASP A 517 23.04 1.96 18.15
C ASP A 517 23.38 3.06 19.17
N GLY A 518 22.45 4.00 19.36
CA GLY A 518 22.62 5.11 20.32
C GLY A 518 22.74 4.69 21.79
N GLU A 519 22.47 3.43 22.13
CA GLU A 519 22.59 2.89 23.49
C GLU A 519 23.86 2.01 23.67
N GLY A 520 24.74 1.99 22.67
CA GLY A 520 26.01 1.26 22.69
C GLY A 520 25.88 -0.23 22.40
N ALA A 521 24.73 -0.73 21.94
CA ALA A 521 24.61 -2.12 21.49
C ALA A 521 25.17 -2.28 20.07
N LEU A 522 25.91 -3.36 19.85
CA LEU A 522 26.33 -3.77 18.52
C LEU A 522 25.31 -4.74 17.92
N TRP A 523 24.73 -4.35 16.80
CA TRP A 523 23.83 -5.16 15.99
C TRP A 523 24.59 -5.78 14.83
N ILE A 524 24.37 -7.08 14.63
CA ILE A 524 25.14 -7.93 13.73
C ILE A 524 24.16 -8.64 12.80
N GLY A 525 24.23 -8.29 11.52
CA GLY A 525 23.50 -8.95 10.46
C GLY A 525 24.33 -10.05 9.83
N SER A 526 23.78 -11.26 9.78
CA SER A 526 24.49 -12.45 9.26
C SER A 526 23.89 -12.98 7.96
N GLY A 527 24.66 -13.76 7.21
CA GLY A 527 24.25 -14.43 5.97
C GLY A 527 23.48 -15.73 6.19
N GLY A 528 22.54 -15.77 7.14
CA GLY A 528 21.69 -16.95 7.40
C GLY A 528 21.48 -17.29 8.88
N GLY A 529 22.11 -16.55 9.80
CA GLY A 529 21.93 -16.70 11.25
C GLY A 529 20.98 -15.68 11.87
N GLY A 530 20.29 -14.88 11.05
CA GLY A 530 19.41 -13.80 11.50
C GLY A 530 20.15 -12.56 11.99
N LEU A 531 19.46 -11.81 12.85
CA LEU A 531 19.95 -10.58 13.47
C LEU A 531 20.37 -10.87 14.91
N THR A 532 21.61 -10.54 15.26
CA THR A 532 22.13 -10.68 16.62
C THR A 532 22.42 -9.31 17.23
N ARG A 533 22.00 -9.10 18.48
CA ARG A 533 22.41 -7.98 19.32
C ARG A 533 23.49 -8.44 20.29
N MET A 534 24.54 -7.65 20.44
CA MET A 534 25.55 -7.75 21.48
C MET A 534 25.55 -6.50 22.36
N LYS A 535 25.35 -6.67 23.67
CA LYS A 535 25.49 -5.58 24.66
C LYS A 535 25.99 -6.16 25.97
N ASP A 536 26.96 -5.49 26.59
CA ASP A 536 27.61 -5.93 27.83
C ASP A 536 28.13 -7.38 27.77
N GLY A 537 28.58 -7.82 26.59
CA GLY A 537 29.07 -9.17 26.32
C GLY A 537 27.98 -10.24 26.10
N TRP A 538 26.70 -9.87 26.19
CA TRP A 538 25.57 -10.77 26.00
C TRP A 538 25.03 -10.74 24.58
N PHE A 539 24.80 -11.93 24.03
CA PHE A 539 24.24 -12.13 22.70
C PHE A 539 22.77 -12.53 22.76
N HIS A 540 21.97 -11.91 21.89
CA HIS A 540 20.59 -12.32 21.67
C HIS A 540 20.26 -12.29 20.18
N THR A 541 19.72 -13.37 19.65
CA THR A 541 19.49 -13.55 18.21
C THR A 541 18.01 -13.76 17.94
N ILE A 542 17.50 -13.09 16.90
CA ILE A 542 16.18 -13.36 16.33
C ILE A 542 16.32 -13.84 14.89
N THR A 543 15.39 -14.69 14.48
CA THR A 543 15.34 -15.38 13.19
C THR A 543 13.95 -15.30 12.56
N THR A 544 13.75 -15.98 11.44
CA THR A 544 12.44 -16.22 10.81
C THR A 544 11.43 -16.87 11.75
N ARG A 545 11.90 -17.60 12.79
CA ARG A 545 11.05 -18.18 13.83
C ARG A 545 10.44 -17.12 14.76
N ASP A 546 11.11 -15.99 14.89
CA ASP A 546 10.74 -14.88 15.77
C ASP A 546 10.01 -13.75 15.01
N GLY A 547 9.91 -13.87 13.69
CA GLY A 547 9.14 -12.96 12.84
C GLY A 547 9.93 -12.23 11.76
N LEU A 548 11.27 -12.39 11.68
CA LEU A 548 12.03 -11.84 10.56
C LEU A 548 11.52 -12.40 9.21
N SER A 549 11.62 -11.59 8.16
CA SER A 549 11.22 -12.00 6.80
C SER A 549 12.18 -13.02 6.19
N ASP A 550 13.47 -12.97 6.54
CA ASP A 550 14.52 -13.89 6.13
C ASP A 550 15.69 -13.85 7.14
N ASP A 551 16.48 -14.91 7.21
CA ASP A 551 17.63 -15.02 8.12
C ASP A 551 18.92 -14.45 7.52
N ILE A 552 18.90 -14.03 6.25
CA ILE A 552 19.97 -13.27 5.61
C ILE A 552 19.71 -11.78 5.80
N VAL A 553 20.47 -11.18 6.72
CA VAL A 553 20.39 -9.76 7.06
C VAL A 553 21.49 -8.98 6.33
N SER A 554 21.11 -8.03 5.49
CA SER A 554 22.01 -7.25 4.63
C SER A 554 22.29 -5.84 5.13
N GLN A 555 21.31 -5.24 5.81
CA GLN A 555 21.28 -3.81 6.11
C GLN A 555 20.60 -3.58 7.46
N ILE A 556 21.11 -2.65 8.27
CA ILE A 556 20.54 -2.27 9.57
C ILE A 556 20.56 -0.75 9.68
N LEU A 557 19.42 -0.15 9.99
CA LEU A 557 19.26 1.29 10.25
C LEU A 557 18.40 1.52 11.50
N GLU A 558 18.58 2.68 12.12
CA GLU A 558 17.74 3.17 13.23
C GLU A 558 16.96 4.41 12.79
N ASP A 559 15.66 4.45 13.07
CA ASP A 559 14.83 5.66 12.86
C ASP A 559 14.83 6.59 14.08
N ASP A 560 14.26 7.79 13.93
CA ASP A 560 14.13 8.77 15.02
C ASP A 560 13.05 8.41 16.06
N PHE A 561 12.37 7.28 15.87
CA PHE A 561 11.24 6.83 16.69
C PHE A 561 11.59 5.60 17.54
N GLY A 562 12.87 5.23 17.62
CA GLY A 562 13.36 4.11 18.43
C GLY A 562 13.10 2.72 17.83
N ASN A 563 12.83 2.64 16.53
CA ASN A 563 12.72 1.37 15.81
C ASN A 563 14.02 1.03 15.08
N LEU A 564 14.30 -0.27 15.03
CA LEU A 564 15.32 -0.82 14.15
C LEU A 564 14.68 -1.31 12.85
N TRP A 565 15.32 -0.97 11.74
CA TRP A 565 14.92 -1.36 10.40
C TRP A 565 15.98 -2.27 9.79
N VAL A 566 15.55 -3.38 9.22
CA VAL A 566 16.42 -4.49 8.83
C VAL A 566 16.10 -4.90 7.40
N GLY A 567 17.03 -4.67 6.48
CA GLY A 567 16.93 -5.13 5.09
C GLY A 567 17.39 -6.58 4.96
N THR A 568 16.55 -7.42 4.37
CA THR A 568 16.78 -8.87 4.21
C THR A 568 16.65 -9.31 2.74
N ASN A 569 16.83 -10.60 2.44
CA ASN A 569 16.54 -11.13 1.11
C ASN A 569 15.04 -11.27 0.80
N ARG A 570 14.15 -11.13 1.80
CA ARG A 570 12.69 -11.22 1.64
C ARG A 570 11.94 -10.00 2.14
N GLY A 571 12.53 -8.82 1.99
CA GLY A 571 11.93 -7.53 2.29
C GLY A 571 12.63 -6.80 3.43
N ILE A 572 11.97 -5.77 3.92
CA ILE A 572 12.46 -4.93 5.02
C ILE A 572 11.62 -5.22 6.26
N CYS A 573 12.25 -5.49 7.40
CA CYS A 573 11.60 -5.66 8.69
C CYS A 573 11.76 -4.41 9.56
N ARG A 574 10.75 -4.10 10.38
CA ARG A 574 10.80 -3.09 11.44
C ARG A 574 10.34 -3.68 12.75
N PHE A 575 11.01 -3.35 13.84
CA PHE A 575 10.55 -3.64 15.19
C PHE A 575 11.03 -2.56 16.17
N ASN A 576 10.33 -2.44 17.30
CA ASN A 576 10.71 -1.50 18.34
C ASN A 576 11.91 -2.04 19.13
N LYS A 577 12.95 -1.22 19.34
CA LYS A 577 14.14 -1.68 20.07
C LYS A 577 13.83 -2.04 21.53
N ARG A 578 12.94 -1.31 22.21
CA ARG A 578 12.59 -1.60 23.61
C ARG A 578 11.87 -2.95 23.75
N GLU A 579 11.04 -3.33 22.79
CA GLU A 579 10.43 -4.67 22.77
C GLU A 579 11.47 -5.76 22.59
N PHE A 580 12.45 -5.54 21.71
CA PHE A 580 13.59 -6.44 21.58
C PHE A 580 14.37 -6.53 22.89
N GLU A 581 14.61 -5.42 23.59
CA GLU A 581 15.27 -5.44 24.90
C GLU A 581 14.47 -6.21 25.95
N ALA A 582 13.14 -6.11 25.92
CA ALA A 582 12.26 -6.91 26.77
C ALA A 582 12.36 -8.40 26.44
N LEU A 583 12.44 -8.78 25.16
CA LEU A 583 12.70 -10.16 24.75
C LEU A 583 14.08 -10.64 25.23
N ALA A 584 15.13 -9.85 24.98
CA ALA A 584 16.51 -10.20 25.31
C ALA A 584 16.75 -10.35 26.82
N SER A 585 16.03 -9.57 27.65
CA SER A 585 16.06 -9.67 29.11
C SER A 585 15.09 -10.71 29.69
N GLY A 586 14.33 -11.43 28.85
CA GLY A 586 13.35 -12.43 29.27
C GLY A 586 12.05 -11.86 29.84
N LYS A 587 11.84 -10.54 29.76
CA LYS A 587 10.60 -9.86 30.17
C LYS A 587 9.45 -10.06 29.17
N SER A 588 9.78 -10.36 27.92
CA SER A 588 8.83 -10.76 26.87
C SER A 588 9.24 -12.10 26.27
N ARG A 589 8.28 -12.81 25.69
CA ARG A 589 8.53 -14.04 24.91
C ARG A 589 8.58 -13.79 23.41
N THR A 590 8.14 -12.62 22.95
CA THR A 590 8.04 -12.28 21.53
C THR A 590 8.40 -10.82 21.29
N VAL A 591 8.81 -10.50 20.06
CA VAL A 591 8.96 -9.14 19.55
C VAL A 591 8.04 -8.98 18.34
N ALA A 592 7.32 -7.85 18.23
CA ALA A 592 6.44 -7.62 17.09
C ALA A 592 7.28 -7.16 15.88
N VAL A 593 7.44 -8.03 14.89
CA VAL A 593 8.15 -7.71 13.65
C VAL A 593 7.14 -7.38 12.55
N VAL A 594 7.25 -6.18 11.99
CA VAL A 594 6.50 -5.74 10.82
C VAL A 594 7.36 -5.92 9.58
N ALA A 595 6.95 -6.83 8.68
CA ALA A 595 7.63 -7.06 7.40
C ALA A 595 6.97 -6.27 6.27
N TYR A 596 7.78 -5.59 5.47
CA TYR A 596 7.38 -4.86 4.27
C TYR A 596 7.93 -5.53 3.02
N GLY A 597 7.12 -5.56 1.96
CA GLY A 597 7.44 -6.24 0.70
C GLY A 597 6.72 -5.65 -0.51
N LYS A 598 6.45 -6.50 -1.51
CA LYS A 598 5.81 -6.07 -2.76
C LYS A 598 4.45 -5.41 -2.56
N SER A 599 3.68 -5.95 -1.64
CA SER A 599 2.38 -5.42 -1.21
C SER A 599 2.44 -4.03 -0.60
N ASP A 600 3.62 -3.54 -0.18
CA ASP A 600 3.79 -2.24 0.48
C ASP A 600 4.47 -1.22 -0.41
N GLY A 601 4.97 -1.65 -1.57
CA GLY A 601 5.50 -0.78 -2.59
C GLY A 601 6.86 -1.20 -3.12
N MET A 602 7.48 -2.27 -2.61
CA MET A 602 8.76 -2.78 -3.13
C MET A 602 8.59 -3.52 -4.48
N GLU A 603 9.60 -3.47 -5.34
CA GLU A 603 9.56 -4.16 -6.64
C GLU A 603 10.32 -5.49 -6.59
N SER A 604 11.40 -5.51 -5.82
CA SER A 604 12.05 -6.72 -5.35
C SER A 604 12.03 -6.79 -3.84
N LEU A 605 12.01 -8.01 -3.31
CA LEU A 605 12.16 -8.24 -1.88
C LEU A 605 13.63 -8.25 -1.45
N GLU A 606 14.56 -8.44 -2.38
CA GLU A 606 15.96 -8.65 -2.05
C GLU A 606 16.71 -7.31 -1.85
N CYS A 607 17.00 -6.98 -0.60
CA CYS A 607 17.92 -5.92 -0.23
C CYS A 607 19.36 -6.35 -0.52
N THR A 608 20.09 -5.53 -1.25
CA THR A 608 21.48 -5.83 -1.60
C THR A 608 22.39 -5.80 -0.37
N GLY A 609 23.47 -6.56 -0.42
CA GLY A 609 24.48 -6.55 0.63
C GLY A 609 25.83 -7.02 0.08
N GLY A 610 26.85 -7.02 0.94
CA GLY A 610 28.23 -7.32 0.56
C GLY A 610 29.03 -6.12 0.08
N LEU A 611 28.39 -4.96 -0.11
CA LEU A 611 29.03 -3.67 -0.35
C LEU A 611 28.47 -2.65 0.65
N LEU A 612 29.27 -2.09 1.55
CA LEU A 612 28.78 -1.16 2.57
C LEU A 612 29.44 0.23 2.48
N PRO A 613 28.67 1.32 2.61
CA PRO A 613 27.23 1.40 2.98
C PRO A 613 26.24 0.96 1.89
N ALA A 614 25.31 0.06 2.20
CA ALA A 614 24.19 -0.34 1.32
C ALA A 614 22.85 0.30 1.74
N ALA A 615 22.82 0.96 2.89
CA ALA A 615 21.65 1.65 3.41
C ALA A 615 22.12 2.93 4.09
N LEU A 616 21.27 3.95 4.10
CA LEU A 616 21.57 5.20 4.80
C LEU A 616 20.30 5.87 5.33
N LYS A 617 20.48 6.69 6.36
CA LYS A 617 19.47 7.63 6.84
C LYS A 617 19.86 9.03 6.38
N THR A 618 18.95 9.72 5.69
CA THR A 618 19.12 11.10 5.27
C THR A 618 18.79 12.06 6.42
N SER A 619 19.23 13.32 6.31
CA SER A 619 19.06 14.33 7.36
C SER A 619 17.59 14.72 7.62
N ASP A 620 16.69 14.44 6.68
CA ASP A 620 15.24 14.57 6.83
C ASP A 620 14.59 13.41 7.60
N GLY A 621 15.39 12.43 8.05
CA GLY A 621 14.92 11.24 8.78
C GLY A 621 14.43 10.11 7.87
N ALA A 622 14.45 10.27 6.54
CA ALA A 622 14.10 9.20 5.62
C ALA A 622 15.18 8.10 5.61
N LEU A 623 14.74 6.86 5.50
CA LEU A 623 15.61 5.68 5.42
C LEU A 623 15.66 5.17 3.98
N TRP A 624 16.85 4.82 3.53
CA TRP A 624 17.10 4.33 2.19
C TRP A 624 17.75 2.95 2.23
N PHE A 625 17.15 2.01 1.50
CA PHE A 625 17.60 0.63 1.38
C PHE A 625 17.89 0.35 -0.09
N SER A 626 19.11 -0.05 -0.42
CA SER A 626 19.41 -0.51 -1.78
C SER A 626 18.87 -1.91 -2.03
N THR A 627 18.35 -2.16 -3.23
CA THR A 627 17.75 -3.44 -3.63
C THR A 627 18.20 -3.84 -5.05
N VAL A 628 17.90 -5.08 -5.43
CA VAL A 628 18.20 -5.57 -6.78
C VAL A 628 17.39 -4.89 -7.90
N LYS A 629 16.32 -4.15 -7.55
CA LYS A 629 15.48 -3.38 -8.48
C LYS A 629 15.22 -1.96 -7.98
N GLY A 630 16.26 -1.13 -7.95
CA GLY A 630 16.19 0.26 -7.46
C GLY A 630 16.44 0.39 -5.94
N ALA A 631 16.30 1.60 -5.42
CA ALA A 631 16.40 1.88 -3.99
C ALA A 631 15.00 2.10 -3.40
N VAL A 632 14.78 1.58 -2.19
CA VAL A 632 13.55 1.80 -1.43
C VAL A 632 13.78 2.98 -0.48
N ARG A 633 12.91 3.99 -0.56
CA ARG A 633 12.86 5.11 0.37
C ARG A 633 11.67 4.91 1.32
N VAL A 634 11.93 5.10 2.60
CA VAL A 634 10.95 4.99 3.67
C VAL A 634 10.93 6.28 4.46
N GLU A 635 9.75 6.80 4.73
CA GLU A 635 9.55 7.87 5.72
C GLU A 635 8.94 7.25 6.97
N PRO A 636 9.72 6.91 8.02
CA PRO A 636 9.18 6.19 9.17
C PRO A 636 8.01 6.93 9.82
N GLY A 637 8.08 8.27 9.87
CA GLY A 637 7.02 9.11 10.41
C GLY A 637 5.71 9.05 9.63
N SER A 638 5.68 8.70 8.34
CA SER A 638 4.41 8.55 7.61
C SER A 638 3.68 7.24 7.94
N LEU A 639 4.42 6.25 8.48
CA LEU A 639 3.93 4.90 8.78
C LEU A 639 3.43 4.73 10.22
N LEU A 640 3.63 5.74 11.07
CA LEU A 640 3.16 5.75 12.45
C LEU A 640 1.78 6.41 12.53
N THR A 641 0.88 5.79 13.29
CA THR A 641 -0.40 6.39 13.70
C THR A 641 -0.18 7.60 14.62
N ALA A 642 -1.21 8.42 14.80
CA ALA A 642 -1.13 9.59 15.70
C ALA A 642 -0.75 9.19 17.15
N GLY A 643 -1.20 8.02 17.62
CA GLY A 643 -0.82 7.46 18.92
C GLY A 643 0.66 7.06 18.97
N GLU A 644 1.15 6.38 17.93
CA GLU A 644 2.56 5.95 17.85
C GLU A 644 3.54 7.13 17.67
N LYS A 645 3.08 8.25 17.08
CA LYS A 645 3.86 9.49 17.00
C LYS A 645 3.97 10.23 18.33
N ALA A 646 2.92 10.16 19.15
CA ALA A 646 2.85 10.84 20.44
C ALA A 646 3.42 9.98 21.58
N ALA A 647 3.36 8.66 21.45
CA ALA A 647 3.82 7.70 22.45
C ALA A 647 5.29 7.36 22.26
N THR A 648 6.17 8.14 22.88
CA THR A 648 7.40 7.55 23.45
C THR A 648 7.00 6.76 24.71
N ALA A 649 6.42 5.57 24.50
CA ALA A 649 6.00 4.55 25.48
C ALA A 649 4.51 4.22 25.44
N GLN A 650 4.28 2.90 25.36
CA GLN A 650 3.05 2.13 25.61
C GLN A 650 1.93 2.23 24.58
N GLU A 651 1.63 1.03 24.05
CA GLU A 651 0.47 0.63 23.24
C GLU A 651 0.52 1.01 21.75
N HIS A 652 1.31 0.24 20.99
CA HIS A 652 1.16 0.16 19.55
C HIS A 652 -0.10 -0.67 19.22
N SER A 653 -1.14 0.03 18.75
CA SER A 653 -2.33 -0.56 18.15
C SER A 653 -1.95 -1.33 16.89
N LEU A 654 -1.67 -2.61 17.06
CA LEU A 654 -1.76 -3.58 15.97
C LEU A 654 -3.21 -3.49 15.47
N LEU A 655 -3.40 -3.29 14.17
CA LEU A 655 -4.70 -3.53 13.51
C LEU A 655 -5.30 -4.79 14.15
N ALA A 656 -6.56 -4.72 14.61
CA ALA A 656 -7.24 -5.86 15.21
C ALA A 656 -6.98 -7.09 14.32
N PRO A 657 -6.58 -8.23 14.90
CA PRO A 657 -6.21 -9.40 14.11
C PRO A 657 -7.36 -9.73 13.16
N PRO A 658 -7.05 -10.08 11.89
CA PRO A 658 -8.09 -10.31 10.90
C PRO A 658 -9.01 -11.43 11.37
N ILE A 659 -10.30 -11.28 11.07
CA ILE A 659 -11.31 -12.27 11.46
C ILE A 659 -10.95 -13.58 10.77
N VAL A 660 -10.66 -14.61 11.57
CA VAL A 660 -10.45 -15.97 11.07
C VAL A 660 -11.81 -16.62 10.88
N VAL A 661 -12.03 -17.15 9.68
CA VAL A 661 -13.28 -17.80 9.29
C VAL A 661 -12.98 -19.23 8.86
N ILE A 662 -13.69 -20.20 9.44
CA ILE A 662 -13.76 -21.57 8.90
C ILE A 662 -14.82 -21.55 7.81
N GLU A 663 -14.39 -21.64 6.56
CA GLU A 663 -15.27 -21.54 5.40
C GLU A 663 -16.00 -22.85 5.12
N GLU A 664 -15.29 -23.96 5.25
CA GLU A 664 -15.79 -25.30 4.95
C GLU A 664 -15.20 -26.34 5.89
N VAL A 665 -16.01 -27.34 6.23
CA VAL A 665 -15.57 -28.56 6.89
C VAL A 665 -16.09 -29.72 6.07
N TRP A 666 -15.19 -30.65 5.72
CA TRP A 666 -15.49 -31.82 4.93
C TRP A 666 -15.03 -33.09 5.64
N SER A 667 -15.77 -34.17 5.45
CA SER A 667 -15.35 -35.50 5.87
C SER A 667 -15.65 -36.54 4.79
N ASP A 668 -14.60 -37.21 4.32
CA ASP A 668 -14.64 -38.18 3.20
C ASP A 668 -15.48 -37.70 2.00
N GLY A 669 -15.34 -36.43 1.62
CA GLY A 669 -16.05 -35.82 0.50
C GLY A 669 -17.46 -35.30 0.81
N ALA A 670 -17.98 -35.51 2.02
CA ALA A 670 -19.24 -34.91 2.48
C ALA A 670 -18.98 -33.58 3.20
N ARG A 671 -19.69 -32.51 2.80
CA ARG A 671 -19.62 -31.21 3.47
C ARG A 671 -20.43 -31.25 4.77
N LEU A 672 -19.77 -30.96 5.89
CA LEU A 672 -20.36 -30.97 7.22
C LEU A 672 -20.84 -29.59 7.67
N LEU A 673 -20.32 -28.52 7.07
CA LEU A 673 -20.64 -27.14 7.45
C LEU A 673 -21.59 -26.47 6.45
N GLU A 674 -22.77 -26.05 6.93
CA GLU A 674 -23.80 -25.38 6.11
C GLU A 674 -23.46 -23.90 5.81
N ALA A 675 -22.80 -23.19 6.73
CA ALA A 675 -22.41 -21.79 6.57
C ALA A 675 -21.07 -21.50 7.27
N PRO A 676 -20.26 -20.53 6.78
CA PRO A 676 -18.98 -20.19 7.38
C PRO A 676 -19.09 -19.83 8.87
N LEU A 677 -18.09 -20.22 9.67
CA LEU A 677 -18.01 -19.94 11.10
C LEU A 677 -16.91 -18.92 11.39
N SER A 678 -17.26 -17.84 12.08
CA SER A 678 -16.29 -16.89 12.60
C SER A 678 -16.57 -16.62 14.08
N ARG A 679 -15.51 -16.47 14.87
CA ARG A 679 -15.64 -16.08 16.27
C ARG A 679 -15.84 -14.57 16.31
N ARG A 680 -17.09 -14.10 16.42
CA ARG A 680 -17.35 -12.71 16.81
C ARG A 680 -16.97 -12.54 18.29
N GLU A 681 -16.26 -11.46 18.60
CA GLU A 681 -16.08 -10.99 19.99
C GLU A 681 -17.36 -10.37 20.58
N SER A 682 -18.49 -10.36 19.86
CA SER A 682 -19.75 -9.94 20.43
C SER A 682 -20.31 -11.07 21.29
N SER A 683 -20.24 -10.89 22.62
CA SER A 683 -21.25 -11.46 23.50
C SER A 683 -22.64 -11.11 22.96
N ASP A 684 -23.59 -12.01 23.09
CA ASP A 684 -25.00 -11.63 23.03
C ASP A 684 -25.28 -10.52 24.09
N ASP A 685 -26.40 -9.80 23.99
CA ASP A 685 -26.79 -8.72 24.92
C ASP A 685 -26.84 -9.17 26.41
N ALA A 686 -26.71 -10.48 26.65
CA ALA A 686 -26.65 -11.14 27.95
C ALA A 686 -25.22 -11.49 28.43
N GLY A 687 -24.17 -11.18 27.68
CA GLY A 687 -22.78 -11.42 28.10
C GLY A 687 -22.29 -12.88 27.95
N ASN A 688 -23.03 -13.76 27.29
CA ASN A 688 -22.60 -15.14 27.06
C ASN A 688 -21.68 -15.23 25.83
N PRO A 689 -20.67 -16.13 25.86
CA PRO A 689 -19.92 -16.45 24.66
C PRO A 689 -20.88 -17.05 23.60
N PRO A 690 -20.76 -16.65 22.32
CA PRO A 690 -21.60 -17.22 21.27
C PRO A 690 -21.46 -18.74 21.26
N ALA A 691 -22.58 -19.45 21.17
CA ALA A 691 -22.59 -20.91 21.09
C ALA A 691 -21.79 -21.36 19.86
N VAL A 692 -20.62 -21.97 20.09
CA VAL A 692 -19.82 -22.55 19.02
C VAL A 692 -20.57 -23.80 18.52
N PRO A 693 -20.97 -23.87 17.24
CA PRO A 693 -21.70 -25.02 16.74
C PRO A 693 -20.86 -26.28 16.89
N ARG A 694 -21.46 -27.32 17.49
CA ARG A 694 -20.84 -28.64 17.64
C ARG A 694 -21.01 -29.41 16.34
N LEU A 695 -19.90 -29.69 15.65
CA LEU A 695 -19.86 -30.59 14.51
C LEU A 695 -19.60 -32.02 15.02
N VAL A 696 -20.47 -32.95 14.66
CA VAL A 696 -20.34 -34.37 15.03
C VAL A 696 -19.98 -35.16 13.79
N VAL A 697 -18.78 -35.75 13.79
CA VAL A 697 -18.35 -36.71 12.75
C VAL A 697 -18.77 -38.11 13.19
N GLN A 698 -19.52 -38.81 12.34
CA GLN A 698 -20.00 -40.16 12.68
C GLN A 698 -18.86 -41.20 12.62
N PRO A 699 -18.96 -42.32 13.34
CA PRO A 699 -18.02 -43.43 13.19
C PRO A 699 -17.96 -43.94 11.74
N GLY A 700 -16.76 -44.31 11.27
CA GLY A 700 -16.53 -44.82 9.91
C GLY A 700 -15.98 -43.79 8.92
N TYR A 701 -16.01 -42.50 9.28
CA TYR A 701 -15.32 -41.46 8.55
C TYR A 701 -13.84 -41.39 8.97
N GLN A 702 -12.92 -41.27 8.00
CA GLN A 702 -11.47 -41.37 8.22
C GLN A 702 -10.73 -40.05 7.98
N ASN A 703 -11.22 -39.21 7.08
CA ASN A 703 -10.57 -37.94 6.75
C ASN A 703 -11.43 -36.76 7.19
N LEU A 704 -10.80 -35.77 7.81
CA LEU A 704 -11.40 -34.48 8.15
C LEU A 704 -10.56 -33.38 7.47
N GLU A 705 -11.21 -32.56 6.66
CA GLU A 705 -10.60 -31.40 6.01
C GLU A 705 -11.29 -30.13 6.50
N ILE A 706 -10.51 -29.19 7.02
CA ILE A 706 -11.00 -27.90 7.50
C ILE A 706 -10.37 -26.81 6.64
N ARG A 707 -11.20 -26.07 5.91
CA ARG A 707 -10.77 -24.95 5.07
C ARG A 707 -11.11 -23.64 5.77
N TYR A 708 -10.12 -22.78 5.93
CA TYR A 708 -10.25 -21.53 6.65
C TYR A 708 -9.49 -20.41 5.96
N THR A 709 -9.86 -19.17 6.28
CA THR A 709 -9.27 -17.94 5.75
C THR A 709 -9.19 -16.88 6.84
N ALA A 710 -8.44 -15.81 6.58
CA ALA A 710 -8.38 -14.62 7.43
C ALA A 710 -8.75 -13.43 6.55
N LEU A 711 -9.82 -12.74 6.91
CA LEU A 711 -10.35 -11.65 6.10
C LEU A 711 -9.49 -10.40 6.29
N THR A 712 -8.54 -10.23 5.38
CA THR A 712 -7.77 -8.99 5.23
C THR A 712 -7.54 -8.65 3.77
N PHE A 713 -7.78 -7.40 3.41
CA PHE A 713 -7.71 -6.91 2.03
C PHE A 713 -6.49 -6.02 1.80
N THR A 714 -5.71 -5.72 2.82
CA THR A 714 -4.50 -4.90 2.72
C THR A 714 -3.32 -5.76 2.30
N ALA A 715 -3.17 -6.94 2.89
CA ALA A 715 -2.08 -7.86 2.60
C ALA A 715 -2.47 -9.30 2.95
N PRO A 716 -3.46 -9.89 2.24
CA PRO A 716 -3.94 -11.26 2.50
C PRO A 716 -2.81 -12.29 2.47
N GLU A 717 -1.83 -12.12 1.59
CA GLU A 717 -0.66 -12.98 1.46
C GLU A 717 0.28 -12.96 2.69
N LYS A 718 0.11 -11.99 3.60
CA LYS A 718 0.86 -11.91 4.86
C LYS A 718 0.15 -12.60 6.02
N ALA A 719 -1.07 -13.08 5.83
CA ALA A 719 -1.77 -13.82 6.88
C ALA A 719 -1.00 -15.10 7.21
N ARG A 720 -0.62 -15.25 8.48
CA ARG A 720 -0.01 -16.48 9.01
C ARG A 720 -0.98 -17.13 9.98
N PHE A 721 -1.23 -18.42 9.77
CA PHE A 721 -2.14 -19.20 10.60
C PHE A 721 -1.35 -20.13 11.52
N ARG A 722 -1.85 -20.29 12.74
CA ARG A 722 -1.45 -21.35 13.66
C ARG A 722 -2.72 -22.07 14.09
N TYR A 723 -2.72 -23.39 14.04
CA TYR A 723 -3.85 -24.22 14.44
C TYR A 723 -3.43 -25.25 15.48
N GLN A 724 -4.40 -25.73 16.24
CA GLN A 724 -4.27 -26.83 17.20
C GLN A 724 -5.58 -27.61 17.18
N LEU A 725 -5.49 -28.94 17.10
CA LEU A 725 -6.61 -29.86 17.33
C LEU A 725 -6.36 -30.49 18.70
N GLU A 726 -7.16 -30.08 19.70
CA GLU A 726 -7.03 -30.52 21.10
C GLU A 726 -7.56 -31.93 21.35
#